data_AF-A0A8U0P178-F1
#
_entry.id   AF-A0A8U0P178-F1
#
_cell.length_a   1.000
_cell.length_b   1.000
_cell.length_c   1.000
_cell.angle_alpha   90.00
_cell.angle_beta   90.00
_cell.angle_gamma   90.00
#
_symmetry.space_group_name_H-M   'P 1'
#
loop_
_entity.id
_entity.type
_entity.pdbx_description
1 polymer ?
#
loop_
_entity_poly.entity_id
_entity_poly.type
_entity_poly.pdbx_seq_one_letter_code
_entity_poly.pdbx_strand_id
1 'polypeptide(L)'
;MISIKSAGMHSFPGIVAVGHINEAIDEGNPLKTLDTLLLPTAKIKNVDPDYAQHYQDVLYHAKSQKLVDSESVSKVLWLDEIQHAVNEANTDKDKAKRWVTLVIDVNQCLDKEKPSDILSVLKSSMSNTNDVIPECADKYYDALAKAKENKSESVSTEGSWLKFSLQDKYEYYYNIDSKESSWVTPEPYLPKESWLTKKEIEAFWKGCKQRKAYLNRRQMLINNVDSIVKIQSWFRMVVARRNYLARLQYFRDHKNEIVKIQSLLRANKARDDYKTLVGSENPPLTVIRKFVHLLDQSNLDFQEELEVARLREEVVTKIRANQQLEKDLNLMDIKIGLLVKNRITLEDVISHRTKLNKKKGGEMQILNNTDNQGIKSLSKERRKTLETYQQLFYLLQTNPSYLAKLIFQMPQNKSTKFMDTVIFTLYNYASNQREEYLLLKLFKTALEEEIKSKVDQVQDIVTGNPTVIKMVVSFNRGARGQNTLRQLLAPVVKEILDDKSLAINTSPVEVYKAWVNQLETQTGEASKLPYDVTTEQALTYPEVKNKLEASIENLRRVTDKVLNSIISSLDLLPYGLRYIAKVLKNSIHEKFPDATEDELLKIVGNLLYYRYMNPAIVAPDGFDIIDMTAGGQINPDQRRNLGSVAKVLQHAASNKLFEGENEHLSSMNNYLSETYQEFRKYFKEACNVPEPEEKFNMDKYTDVVTVSKPVIYISIEEIISTHSLLLEHQEAIAGDKQDLLNELLESLGEVPSVESFLGEGAVDPNDPNKANTLNQLSKIEISLYLTSKYDLGDGEAIDGQSLMIKTKKLIIDVIRNQPGNSLPEILETPATTQQETDHARDMVSRAIIDSQAPEEMKHSQSMVEDAQLPLEQKKRKIQRNLRTLEQTGHVSSKNKYQDILNEIAKDIRNQRIHRKLRKAELAKLQQTLKALNEKAAFYEDQINYYDTYIKTCLDNLKRRNSRRSIKLDGKGEPKGAKRSKPVRYTAAKLHEKGVLLGIDDLQTNQFKNVTFDIISTEDVGIFDVRSKFLGVEMEKVQLNIQDLLQMQYEGVAVMKMFDKVKVNVNLLIYLLNKKFYGK
;
A
#
# COMPACT_ATOMS: atom_id res chain seq x y z
N MET A 1 66.48 -31.19 -71.06
CA MET A 1 67.10 -30.55 -72.25
C MET A 1 67.80 -29.28 -71.83
N ILE A 2 69.10 -29.19 -72.14
CA ILE A 2 70.06 -28.07 -72.32
C ILE A 2 71.41 -28.73 -71.98
N SER A 3 71.92 -29.56 -72.89
CA SER A 3 72.87 -29.20 -73.94
C SER A 3 74.24 -28.79 -73.39
N ILE A 4 75.12 -29.78 -73.44
CA ILE A 4 76.58 -29.72 -73.41
C ILE A 4 77.10 -28.71 -74.44
N LYS A 5 78.16 -27.98 -74.09
CA LYS A 5 79.36 -27.74 -74.93
C LYS A 5 80.48 -27.26 -74.00
N SER A 6 81.35 -28.18 -73.60
CA SER A 6 82.65 -28.42 -74.25
C SER A 6 83.71 -27.37 -73.88
N ALA A 7 84.57 -27.72 -72.93
CA ALA A 7 85.99 -27.34 -72.89
C ALA A 7 86.64 -28.14 -71.74
N GLY A 8 87.51 -29.12 -71.93
CA GLY A 8 88.03 -29.78 -73.11
C GLY A 8 88.53 -31.16 -72.66
N MET A 9 88.25 -32.19 -73.46
CA MET A 9 88.78 -33.54 -73.30
C MET A 9 90.31 -33.49 -73.42
N HIS A 10 91.01 -33.77 -72.32
CA HIS A 10 92.30 -34.44 -72.38
C HIS A 10 92.19 -35.71 -71.53
N SER A 11 92.35 -36.84 -72.23
CA SER A 11 92.10 -38.21 -71.84
C SER A 11 92.87 -38.66 -70.59
N PHE A 12 92.16 -38.85 -69.47
CA PHE A 12 92.63 -39.66 -68.34
C PHE A 12 91.93 -41.03 -68.38
N PRO A 13 92.66 -42.13 -68.65
CA PRO A 13 92.10 -43.48 -68.81
C PRO A 13 91.24 -43.97 -67.64
N GLY A 14 91.44 -43.45 -66.43
CA GLY A 14 90.71 -43.86 -65.22
C GLY A 14 89.24 -43.40 -65.17
N ILE A 15 88.90 -42.24 -65.75
CA ILE A 15 87.50 -41.74 -65.72
C ILE A 15 86.61 -42.57 -66.65
N VAL A 16 87.14 -43.02 -67.78
CA VAL A 16 86.42 -43.90 -68.73
C VAL A 16 86.16 -45.28 -68.08
N ALA A 17 87.14 -45.81 -67.35
CA ALA A 17 86.98 -47.08 -66.63
C ALA A 17 85.87 -47.03 -65.57
N VAL A 18 85.76 -45.94 -64.80
CA VAL A 18 84.68 -45.73 -63.82
C VAL A 18 83.30 -45.68 -64.50
N GLY A 19 83.22 -45.07 -65.69
CA GLY A 19 82.00 -45.08 -66.51
C GLY A 19 81.56 -46.48 -66.91
N HIS A 20 82.49 -47.28 -67.43
CA HIS A 20 82.21 -48.68 -67.83
C HIS A 20 81.83 -49.57 -66.63
N ILE A 21 82.46 -49.38 -65.46
CA ILE A 21 82.09 -50.11 -64.24
C ILE A 21 80.66 -49.77 -63.82
N ASN A 22 80.29 -48.48 -63.83
CA ASN A 22 78.92 -48.07 -63.47
C ASN A 22 77.87 -48.57 -64.46
N GLU A 23 78.20 -48.67 -65.74
CA GLU A 23 77.33 -49.26 -66.77
C GLU A 23 77.17 -50.77 -66.56
N ALA A 24 78.26 -51.50 -66.29
CA ALA A 24 78.20 -52.92 -65.98
C ALA A 24 77.38 -53.22 -64.71
N ILE A 25 77.46 -52.36 -63.69
CA ILE A 25 76.61 -52.44 -62.49
C ILE A 25 75.12 -52.30 -62.85
N ASP A 26 74.76 -51.38 -63.76
CA ASP A 26 73.35 -51.17 -64.17
C ASP A 26 72.81 -52.32 -65.02
N GLU A 27 73.66 -52.97 -65.81
CA GLU A 27 73.29 -54.15 -66.60
C GLU A 27 73.00 -55.38 -65.74
N GLY A 28 73.48 -55.41 -64.49
CA GLY A 28 73.21 -56.50 -63.56
C GLY A 28 73.98 -57.81 -63.83
N ASN A 29 75.00 -57.80 -64.70
CA ASN A 29 75.76 -59.00 -65.06
C ASN A 29 77.06 -59.13 -64.22
N PRO A 30 77.17 -60.11 -63.30
CA PRO A 30 78.31 -60.26 -62.39
C PRO A 30 79.66 -60.44 -63.08
N LEU A 31 79.71 -61.21 -64.18
CA LEU A 31 80.95 -61.49 -64.91
C LEU A 31 81.43 -60.22 -65.62
N LYS A 32 80.51 -59.45 -66.20
CA LYS A 32 80.82 -58.17 -66.84
C LYS A 32 81.29 -57.12 -65.82
N THR A 33 80.68 -57.11 -64.64
CA THR A 33 81.12 -56.24 -63.53
C THR A 33 82.49 -56.64 -63.02
N LEU A 34 82.79 -57.93 -62.90
CA LEU A 34 84.13 -58.39 -62.56
C LEU A 34 85.16 -57.99 -63.64
N ASP A 35 84.85 -58.22 -64.91
CA ASP A 35 85.73 -57.89 -66.04
C ASP A 35 86.06 -56.39 -66.08
N THR A 36 85.06 -55.53 -65.82
CA THR A 36 85.25 -54.07 -65.74
C THR A 36 86.04 -53.63 -64.50
N LEU A 37 85.88 -54.31 -63.35
CA LEU A 37 86.69 -54.07 -62.15
C LEU A 37 88.16 -54.49 -62.32
N LEU A 38 88.43 -55.53 -63.13
CA LEU A 38 89.77 -56.04 -63.42
C LEU A 38 90.51 -55.25 -64.53
N LEU A 39 89.86 -54.27 -65.17
CA LEU A 39 90.51 -53.44 -66.18
C LEU A 39 91.75 -52.74 -65.59
N PRO A 40 92.95 -52.87 -66.22
CA PRO A 40 94.18 -52.26 -65.71
C PRO A 40 94.09 -50.74 -65.56
N THR A 41 93.22 -50.11 -66.35
CA THR A 41 92.92 -48.68 -66.33
C THR A 41 92.10 -48.23 -65.13
N ALA A 42 91.34 -49.12 -64.47
CA ALA A 42 90.53 -48.81 -63.30
C ALA A 42 91.36 -48.70 -62.01
N LYS A 43 92.48 -49.42 -61.89
CA LYS A 43 93.36 -49.46 -60.71
C LYS A 43 92.65 -49.85 -59.38
N ILE A 44 91.55 -50.59 -59.44
CA ILE A 44 90.91 -51.16 -58.24
C ILE A 44 91.80 -52.30 -57.71
N LYS A 45 92.05 -52.29 -56.40
CA LYS A 45 92.87 -53.28 -55.70
C LYS A 45 91.99 -54.31 -55.00
N ASN A 46 92.56 -55.49 -54.78
CA ASN A 46 91.97 -56.61 -54.03
C ASN A 46 90.67 -57.16 -54.65
N VAL A 47 90.56 -57.19 -55.98
CA VAL A 47 89.43 -57.83 -56.66
C VAL A 47 89.71 -59.32 -56.78
N ASP A 48 88.86 -60.15 -56.16
CA ASP A 48 88.93 -61.62 -56.19
C ASP A 48 87.87 -62.16 -57.17
N PRO A 49 88.27 -62.89 -58.24
CA PRO A 49 87.34 -63.42 -59.24
C PRO A 49 86.20 -64.26 -58.66
N ASP A 50 86.42 -64.94 -57.53
CA ASP A 50 85.44 -65.81 -56.90
C ASP A 50 84.23 -65.04 -56.31
N TYR A 51 84.32 -63.70 -56.18
CA TYR A 51 83.25 -62.86 -55.60
C TYR A 51 82.51 -62.02 -56.63
N ALA A 52 82.57 -62.39 -57.92
CA ALA A 52 81.90 -61.66 -59.00
C ALA A 52 80.45 -61.26 -58.66
N GLN A 53 79.66 -62.23 -58.17
CA GLN A 53 78.27 -61.99 -57.76
C GLN A 53 78.17 -61.01 -56.58
N HIS A 54 78.97 -61.20 -55.53
CA HIS A 54 78.91 -60.37 -54.33
C HIS A 54 79.40 -58.94 -54.60
N TYR A 55 80.41 -58.75 -55.46
CA TYR A 55 80.82 -57.43 -55.91
C TYR A 55 79.70 -56.71 -56.66
N GLN A 56 79.02 -57.42 -57.58
CA GLN A 56 77.87 -56.86 -58.28
C GLN A 56 76.78 -56.43 -57.30
N ASP A 57 76.42 -57.28 -56.34
CA ASP A 57 75.35 -56.99 -55.39
C ASP A 57 75.70 -55.81 -54.47
N VAL A 58 76.92 -55.77 -53.93
CA VAL A 58 77.39 -54.69 -53.03
C VAL A 58 77.49 -53.36 -53.78
N LEU A 59 78.05 -53.36 -54.99
CA LEU A 59 78.18 -52.16 -55.82
C LEU A 59 76.82 -51.64 -56.28
N TYR A 60 75.91 -52.53 -56.68
CA TYR A 60 74.55 -52.16 -57.04
C TYR A 60 73.79 -51.55 -55.86
N HIS A 61 73.92 -52.12 -54.66
CA HIS A 61 73.32 -51.56 -53.45
C HIS A 61 73.93 -50.20 -53.06
N ALA A 62 75.25 -50.04 -53.13
CA ALA A 62 75.90 -48.76 -52.87
C ALA A 62 75.41 -47.68 -53.85
N LYS A 63 75.27 -48.01 -55.13
CA LYS A 63 74.73 -47.10 -56.15
C LYS A 63 73.26 -46.76 -55.90
N SER A 64 72.46 -47.75 -55.52
CA SER A 64 71.03 -47.59 -55.21
C SER A 64 70.81 -46.68 -53.99
N GLN A 65 71.63 -46.80 -52.94
CA GLN A 65 71.56 -45.91 -51.78
C GLN A 65 71.88 -44.45 -52.15
N LYS A 66 72.90 -44.24 -53.00
CA LYS A 66 73.29 -42.91 -53.48
C LYS A 66 72.21 -42.25 -54.34
N LEU A 67 71.41 -43.03 -55.06
CA LEU A 67 70.25 -42.56 -55.82
C LEU A 67 69.10 -42.04 -54.95
N VAL A 68 68.98 -42.54 -53.71
CA VAL A 68 67.91 -42.16 -52.77
C VAL A 68 68.30 -40.93 -51.92
N ASP A 69 69.59 -40.63 -51.80
CA ASP A 69 70.09 -39.54 -50.96
C ASP A 69 70.00 -38.17 -51.68
N SER A 70 69.14 -37.26 -51.20
CA SER A 70 68.81 -36.00 -51.87
C SER A 70 69.95 -34.97 -51.90
N GLU A 71 71.00 -35.17 -51.12
CA GLU A 71 72.18 -34.29 -51.01
C GLU A 71 73.32 -34.69 -51.97
N SER A 72 73.23 -35.83 -52.69
CA SER A 72 74.31 -36.28 -53.56
C SER A 72 74.28 -35.61 -54.95
N VAL A 73 75.39 -34.97 -55.33
CA VAL A 73 75.50 -34.14 -56.56
C VAL A 73 75.66 -35.01 -57.84
N SER A 74 75.96 -36.30 -57.71
CA SER A 74 76.18 -37.23 -58.83
C SER A 74 75.52 -38.58 -58.58
N LYS A 75 74.77 -39.08 -59.56
CA LYS A 75 74.08 -40.38 -59.52
C LYS A 75 74.97 -41.59 -59.88
N VAL A 76 76.29 -41.39 -59.89
CA VAL A 76 77.30 -42.37 -60.32
C VAL A 76 78.26 -42.62 -59.16
N LEU A 77 78.73 -43.87 -59.01
CA LEU A 77 79.76 -44.21 -58.03
C LEU A 77 81.14 -43.75 -58.51
N TRP A 78 81.88 -43.08 -57.64
CA TRP A 78 83.26 -42.66 -57.89
C TRP A 78 84.25 -43.76 -57.53
N LEU A 79 85.49 -43.63 -57.99
CA LEU A 79 86.52 -44.67 -57.88
C LEU A 79 86.80 -45.11 -56.43
N ASP A 80 86.82 -44.15 -55.51
CA ASP A 80 87.00 -44.35 -54.07
C ASP A 80 85.81 -45.07 -53.43
N GLU A 81 84.59 -44.75 -53.84
CA GLU A 81 83.37 -45.44 -53.40
C GLU A 81 83.32 -46.88 -53.94
N ILE A 82 83.72 -47.11 -55.19
CA ILE A 82 83.85 -48.45 -55.79
C ILE A 82 84.90 -49.26 -55.03
N GLN A 83 86.06 -48.67 -54.74
CA GLN A 83 87.11 -49.34 -53.96
C GLN A 83 86.66 -49.64 -52.52
N HIS A 84 85.91 -48.74 -51.89
CA HIS A 84 85.32 -48.98 -50.57
C HIS A 84 84.33 -50.15 -50.61
N ALA A 85 83.42 -50.17 -51.59
CA ALA A 85 82.45 -51.25 -51.77
C ALA A 85 83.14 -52.61 -52.04
N VAL A 86 84.20 -52.64 -52.85
CA VAL A 86 85.01 -53.87 -53.07
C VAL A 86 85.70 -54.32 -51.78
N ASN A 87 86.27 -53.39 -51.01
CA ASN A 87 86.87 -53.71 -49.71
C ASN A 87 85.80 -54.22 -48.72
N GLU A 88 84.62 -53.60 -48.68
CA GLU A 88 83.49 -54.03 -47.86
C GLU A 88 83.05 -55.45 -48.22
N ALA A 89 82.86 -55.73 -49.51
CA ALA A 89 82.52 -57.05 -50.04
C ALA A 89 83.54 -58.12 -49.62
N ASN A 90 84.84 -57.80 -49.66
CA ASN A 90 85.89 -58.68 -49.16
C ASN A 90 85.80 -58.90 -47.64
N THR A 91 85.57 -57.85 -46.85
CA THR A 91 85.38 -58.00 -45.40
C THR A 91 84.14 -58.81 -45.04
N ASP A 92 83.11 -58.79 -45.88
CA ASP A 92 81.87 -59.53 -45.64
C ASP A 92 82.08 -61.04 -45.73
N LYS A 93 83.00 -61.52 -46.58
CA LYS A 93 83.41 -62.93 -46.56
C LYS A 93 84.08 -63.32 -45.25
N ASP A 94 85.00 -62.49 -44.75
CA ASP A 94 85.66 -62.76 -43.47
C ASP A 94 84.66 -62.75 -42.31
N LYS A 95 83.68 -61.84 -42.34
CA LYS A 95 82.57 -61.84 -41.39
C LYS A 95 81.73 -63.11 -41.52
N ALA A 96 81.31 -63.51 -42.73
CA ALA A 96 80.55 -64.74 -42.98
C ALA A 96 81.29 -65.97 -42.44
N LYS A 97 82.57 -66.11 -42.76
CA LYS A 97 83.41 -67.23 -42.28
C LYS A 97 83.45 -67.30 -40.75
N ARG A 98 83.62 -66.18 -40.05
CA ARG A 98 83.58 -66.16 -38.58
C ARG A 98 82.23 -66.63 -38.02
N TRP A 99 81.12 -66.23 -38.66
CA TRP A 99 79.78 -66.68 -38.26
C TRP A 99 79.54 -68.16 -38.55
N VAL A 100 80.07 -68.66 -39.67
CA VAL A 100 80.06 -70.08 -40.02
C VAL A 100 80.82 -70.88 -38.95
N THR A 101 82.03 -70.44 -38.60
CA THR A 101 82.83 -71.07 -37.54
C THR A 101 82.10 -71.08 -36.21
N LEU A 102 81.50 -69.95 -35.78
CA LEU A 102 80.71 -69.90 -34.56
C LEU A 102 79.55 -70.91 -34.58
N VAL A 103 78.76 -70.93 -35.65
CA VAL A 103 77.59 -71.81 -35.75
C VAL A 103 78.01 -73.27 -35.74
N ILE A 104 79.08 -73.62 -36.45
CA ILE A 104 79.66 -74.96 -36.43
C ILE A 104 80.12 -75.31 -35.02
N ASP A 105 80.98 -74.49 -34.41
CA ASP A 105 81.61 -74.78 -33.13
C ASP A 105 80.58 -74.88 -32.00
N VAL A 106 79.58 -73.99 -31.97
CA VAL A 106 78.49 -74.03 -30.97
C VAL A 106 77.65 -75.30 -31.16
N ASN A 107 77.21 -75.61 -32.38
CA ASN A 107 76.39 -76.80 -32.60
C ASN A 107 77.17 -78.09 -32.33
N GLN A 108 78.44 -78.19 -32.73
CA GLN A 108 79.30 -79.33 -32.43
C GLN A 108 79.62 -79.45 -30.94
N CYS A 109 79.77 -78.33 -30.22
CA CYS A 109 79.94 -78.32 -28.77
C CYS A 109 78.69 -78.89 -28.07
N LEU A 110 77.50 -78.58 -28.58
CA LEU A 110 76.24 -79.14 -28.10
C LEU A 110 76.12 -80.65 -28.44
N ASP A 111 76.59 -81.10 -29.62
CA ASP A 111 76.60 -82.53 -29.99
C ASP A 111 77.54 -83.39 -29.13
N LYS A 112 78.64 -82.79 -28.62
CA LYS A 112 79.62 -83.49 -27.78
C LYS A 112 79.23 -83.54 -26.29
N GLU A 113 78.10 -82.94 -25.92
CA GLU A 113 77.55 -82.86 -24.57
C GLU A 113 78.54 -82.36 -23.48
N LYS A 114 79.38 -81.36 -23.81
CA LYS A 114 80.37 -80.80 -22.86
C LYS A 114 80.03 -79.37 -22.46
N PRO A 115 79.41 -79.14 -21.29
CA PRO A 115 79.06 -77.80 -20.80
C PRO A 115 80.27 -76.90 -20.53
N SER A 116 81.42 -77.47 -20.15
CA SER A 116 82.65 -76.71 -19.82
C SER A 116 83.21 -75.91 -20.99
N ASP A 117 82.91 -76.34 -22.22
CA ASP A 117 83.56 -75.84 -23.43
C ASP A 117 82.72 -74.75 -24.11
N ILE A 118 81.45 -74.56 -23.72
CA ILE A 118 80.57 -73.55 -24.36
C ILE A 118 81.07 -72.12 -24.15
N LEU A 119 81.66 -71.84 -22.99
CA LEU A 119 82.18 -70.52 -22.67
C LEU A 119 83.45 -70.20 -23.48
N SER A 120 84.31 -71.19 -23.70
CA SER A 120 85.50 -71.02 -24.53
C SER A 120 85.12 -70.88 -26.00
N VAL A 121 84.15 -71.66 -26.49
CA VAL A 121 83.61 -71.60 -27.86
C VAL A 121 82.93 -70.26 -28.16
N LEU A 122 82.08 -69.77 -27.25
CA LEU A 122 81.42 -68.48 -27.40
C LEU A 122 82.42 -67.31 -27.30
N LYS A 123 83.51 -67.44 -26.52
CA LYS A 123 84.54 -66.39 -26.42
C LYS A 123 85.55 -66.41 -27.56
N SER A 124 85.93 -67.58 -28.09
CA SER A 124 86.91 -67.71 -29.17
C SER A 124 86.36 -67.25 -30.53
N SER A 125 85.06 -67.43 -30.74
CA SER A 125 84.39 -67.14 -32.01
C SER A 125 83.72 -65.76 -32.05
N MET A 126 83.58 -65.06 -30.91
CA MET A 126 82.98 -63.72 -30.83
C MET A 126 84.00 -62.59 -30.91
N SER A 127 83.66 -61.53 -31.66
CA SER A 127 84.52 -60.35 -31.80
C SER A 127 84.62 -59.47 -30.54
N ASN A 128 83.64 -59.57 -29.62
CA ASN A 128 83.61 -58.85 -28.34
C ASN A 128 83.42 -59.83 -27.17
N THR A 129 84.52 -60.19 -26.51
CA THR A 129 84.55 -61.13 -25.38
C THR A 129 83.82 -60.62 -24.12
N ASN A 130 83.52 -59.31 -24.05
CA ASN A 130 82.83 -58.66 -22.92
C ASN A 130 81.31 -58.83 -22.92
N ASP A 131 80.73 -59.35 -24.01
CA ASP A 131 79.29 -59.50 -24.15
C ASP A 131 78.74 -60.81 -23.54
N VAL A 132 79.62 -61.78 -23.29
CA VAL A 132 79.27 -63.07 -22.70
C VAL A 132 79.51 -63.04 -21.19
N ILE A 133 78.43 -62.98 -20.42
CA ILE A 133 78.47 -62.98 -18.94
C ILE A 133 78.96 -64.35 -18.42
N PRO A 134 80.15 -64.45 -17.78
CA PRO A 134 80.71 -65.74 -17.38
C PRO A 134 79.85 -66.50 -16.38
N GLU A 135 79.15 -65.80 -15.48
CA GLU A 135 78.31 -66.44 -14.44
C GLU A 135 77.01 -67.04 -15.01
N CYS A 136 76.75 -66.89 -16.31
CA CYS A 136 75.57 -67.45 -16.99
C CYS A 136 75.93 -68.62 -17.93
N ALA A 137 77.15 -69.16 -17.84
CA ALA A 137 77.63 -70.23 -18.72
C ALA A 137 76.67 -71.44 -18.77
N ASP A 138 76.28 -71.96 -17.62
CA ASP A 138 75.37 -73.11 -17.51
C ASP A 138 74.00 -72.80 -18.13
N LYS A 139 73.50 -71.58 -17.90
CA LYS A 139 72.23 -71.12 -18.48
C LYS A 139 72.29 -70.93 -19.99
N TYR A 140 73.45 -70.55 -20.54
CA TYR A 140 73.65 -70.50 -21.99
C TYR A 140 73.64 -71.90 -22.58
N TYR A 141 74.32 -72.85 -21.93
CA TYR A 141 74.34 -74.24 -22.37
C TYR A 141 72.94 -74.85 -22.38
N ASP A 142 72.22 -74.80 -21.25
CA ASP A 142 70.89 -75.42 -21.11
C ASP A 142 69.88 -74.85 -22.12
N ALA A 143 69.90 -73.53 -22.31
CA ALA A 143 68.97 -72.86 -23.23
C ALA A 143 69.28 -73.19 -24.70
N LEU A 144 70.57 -73.24 -25.07
CA LEU A 144 70.99 -73.59 -26.43
C LEU A 144 70.77 -75.09 -26.71
N ALA A 145 71.08 -75.96 -25.74
CA ALA A 145 70.81 -77.40 -25.85
C ALA A 145 69.33 -77.68 -26.07
N LYS A 146 68.45 -77.09 -25.24
CA LYS A 146 67.00 -77.21 -25.39
C LYS A 146 66.48 -76.63 -26.72
N ALA A 147 67.02 -75.49 -27.15
CA ALA A 147 66.64 -74.91 -28.43
C ALA A 147 67.05 -75.80 -29.61
N LYS A 148 68.20 -76.47 -29.52
CA LYS A 148 68.67 -77.42 -30.53
C LYS A 148 67.82 -78.69 -30.55
N GLU A 149 67.53 -79.26 -29.39
CA GLU A 149 66.67 -80.45 -29.22
C GLU A 149 65.29 -80.25 -29.86
N ASN A 150 64.60 -79.15 -29.52
CA ASN A 150 63.32 -78.79 -30.12
C ASN A 150 63.38 -78.65 -31.65
N LYS A 151 64.53 -78.19 -32.17
CA LYS A 151 64.73 -78.01 -33.60
C LYS A 151 64.96 -79.35 -34.28
N SER A 152 65.78 -80.23 -33.70
CA SER A 152 65.98 -81.58 -34.21
C SER A 152 64.71 -82.43 -34.22
N GLU A 153 63.78 -82.25 -33.28
CA GLU A 153 62.49 -82.98 -33.26
C GLU A 153 61.55 -82.59 -34.42
N SER A 154 61.75 -81.41 -35.03
CA SER A 154 60.85 -80.85 -36.05
C SER A 154 61.29 -81.08 -37.50
N VAL A 155 62.41 -81.77 -37.74
CA VAL A 155 63.03 -81.91 -39.07
C VAL A 155 62.84 -83.32 -39.64
N SER A 156 62.30 -83.42 -40.86
CA SER A 156 62.07 -84.70 -41.56
C SER A 156 63.01 -84.96 -42.75
N THR A 157 63.72 -83.93 -43.23
CA THR A 157 64.72 -84.02 -44.31
C THR A 157 65.96 -83.22 -43.94
N GLU A 158 67.15 -83.83 -44.00
CA GLU A 158 68.39 -83.21 -43.55
C GLU A 158 69.39 -83.06 -44.71
N GLY A 159 69.87 -81.84 -44.94
CA GLY A 159 70.95 -81.56 -45.91
C GLY A 159 72.19 -80.96 -45.27
N SER A 160 73.22 -80.69 -46.07
CA SER A 160 74.55 -80.27 -45.59
C SER A 160 74.85 -78.77 -45.74
N TRP A 161 73.88 -77.98 -46.22
CA TRP A 161 74.08 -76.56 -46.49
C TRP A 161 73.56 -75.66 -45.37
N LEU A 162 74.40 -74.72 -44.93
CA LEU A 162 74.02 -73.61 -44.04
C LEU A 162 73.80 -72.35 -44.86
N LYS A 163 72.69 -71.64 -44.57
CA LYS A 163 72.38 -70.33 -45.14
C LYS A 163 72.60 -69.24 -44.11
N PHE A 164 73.40 -68.24 -44.46
CA PHE A 164 73.64 -67.04 -43.67
C PHE A 164 73.17 -65.82 -44.44
N SER A 165 72.45 -64.92 -43.78
CA SER A 165 72.13 -63.61 -44.33
C SER A 165 73.00 -62.55 -43.67
N LEU A 166 73.85 -61.91 -44.46
CA LEU A 166 74.71 -60.81 -44.05
C LEU A 166 73.97 -59.49 -44.22
N GLN A 167 73.91 -58.71 -43.13
CA GLN A 167 73.21 -57.42 -43.06
C GLN A 167 71.73 -57.50 -43.49
N ASP A 168 71.11 -58.69 -43.47
CA ASP A 168 69.79 -58.98 -44.04
C ASP A 168 69.65 -58.67 -45.55
N LYS A 169 70.78 -58.61 -46.28
CA LYS A 169 70.86 -58.22 -47.70
C LYS A 169 71.52 -59.28 -48.58
N TYR A 170 72.61 -59.89 -48.13
CA TYR A 170 73.43 -60.80 -48.94
C TYR A 170 73.32 -62.23 -48.41
N GLU A 171 73.03 -63.18 -49.29
CA GLU A 171 72.90 -64.59 -48.93
C GLU A 171 74.22 -65.33 -49.17
N TYR A 172 74.71 -66.00 -48.13
CA TYR A 172 75.95 -66.77 -48.14
C TYR A 172 75.66 -68.22 -47.78
N TYR A 173 76.11 -69.12 -48.64
CA TYR A 173 75.90 -70.56 -48.51
C TYR A 173 77.21 -71.25 -48.18
N TYR A 174 77.17 -72.13 -47.19
CA TYR A 174 78.34 -72.91 -46.77
C TYR A 174 77.96 -74.38 -46.60
N ASN A 175 78.68 -75.28 -47.28
CA ASN A 175 78.51 -76.71 -47.12
C ASN A 175 79.39 -77.24 -45.99
N ILE A 176 78.79 -77.94 -45.04
CA ILE A 176 79.49 -78.46 -43.86
C ILE A 176 80.46 -79.60 -44.24
N ASP A 177 80.09 -80.44 -45.20
CA ASP A 177 80.83 -81.66 -45.57
C ASP A 177 81.91 -81.38 -46.60
N SER A 178 81.60 -80.65 -47.68
CA SER A 178 82.57 -80.30 -48.73
C SER A 178 83.44 -79.09 -48.38
N LYS A 179 83.05 -78.31 -47.34
CA LYS A 179 83.65 -77.01 -46.97
C LYS A 179 83.63 -75.96 -48.08
N GLU A 180 82.78 -76.14 -49.08
CA GLU A 180 82.57 -75.19 -50.16
C GLU A 180 81.74 -74.00 -49.69
N SER A 181 82.06 -72.82 -50.21
CA SER A 181 81.34 -71.57 -49.94
C SER A 181 80.90 -70.91 -51.24
N SER A 182 79.65 -70.45 -51.29
CA SER A 182 79.10 -69.77 -52.46
C SER A 182 78.23 -68.58 -52.06
N TRP A 183 78.30 -67.51 -52.84
CA TRP A 183 77.37 -66.36 -52.79
C TRP A 183 76.14 -66.55 -53.70
N VAL A 184 76.11 -67.66 -54.44
CA VAL A 184 75.02 -68.08 -55.31
C VAL A 184 74.35 -69.32 -54.72
N THR A 185 73.04 -69.45 -54.87
CA THR A 185 72.28 -70.65 -54.50
C THR A 185 72.85 -71.89 -55.19
N PRO A 186 73.39 -72.88 -54.46
CA PRO A 186 73.90 -74.12 -55.06
C PRO A 186 72.74 -75.05 -55.43
N GLU A 187 72.81 -75.79 -56.54
CA GLU A 187 71.82 -76.81 -56.90
C GLU A 187 72.47 -78.21 -56.90
N PRO A 188 71.94 -79.21 -56.15
CA PRO A 188 70.76 -79.18 -55.28
C PRO A 188 71.05 -78.58 -53.88
N TYR A 189 70.17 -77.67 -53.42
CA TYR A 189 70.23 -77.07 -52.07
C TYR A 189 69.31 -77.84 -51.11
N LEU A 190 69.92 -78.49 -50.10
CA LEU A 190 69.19 -79.05 -48.96
C LEU A 190 69.75 -78.42 -47.66
N PRO A 191 68.92 -77.67 -46.90
CA PRO A 191 69.37 -76.97 -45.70
C PRO A 191 69.63 -77.92 -44.52
N LYS A 192 70.63 -77.59 -43.69
CA LYS A 192 70.85 -78.23 -42.38
C LYS A 192 69.94 -77.58 -41.32
N GLU A 193 68.67 -77.97 -41.30
CA GLU A 193 67.67 -77.37 -40.40
C GLU A 193 67.81 -77.79 -38.93
N SER A 194 68.48 -78.90 -38.65
CA SER A 194 68.72 -79.40 -37.28
C SER A 194 69.64 -78.52 -36.44
N TRP A 195 70.39 -77.61 -37.05
CA TRP A 195 71.35 -76.75 -36.37
C TRP A 195 70.77 -75.38 -35.97
N LEU A 196 71.23 -74.87 -34.84
CA LEU A 196 70.92 -73.50 -34.42
C LEU A 196 71.55 -72.50 -35.37
N THR A 197 70.77 -71.50 -35.77
CA THR A 197 71.21 -70.39 -36.60
C THR A 197 71.91 -69.31 -35.77
N LYS A 198 72.68 -68.46 -36.44
CA LYS A 198 73.29 -67.27 -35.83
C LYS A 198 72.28 -66.40 -35.06
N LYS A 199 71.10 -66.14 -35.64
CA LYS A 199 70.08 -65.26 -35.03
C LYS A 199 69.56 -65.83 -33.71
N GLU A 200 69.38 -67.14 -33.65
CA GLU A 200 68.93 -67.84 -32.43
C GLU A 200 70.00 -67.77 -31.33
N ILE A 201 71.26 -68.11 -31.66
CA ILE A 201 72.39 -68.04 -30.71
C ILE A 201 72.56 -66.61 -30.18
N GLU A 202 72.48 -65.60 -31.06
CA GLU A 202 72.58 -64.20 -30.66
C GLU A 202 71.42 -63.72 -29.76
N ALA A 203 70.19 -64.14 -30.05
CA ALA A 203 69.02 -63.74 -29.29
C ALA A 203 69.10 -64.21 -27.82
N PHE A 204 69.63 -65.42 -27.59
CA PHE A 204 69.74 -65.97 -26.24
C PHE A 204 70.70 -65.19 -25.34
N TRP A 205 71.93 -64.91 -25.80
CA TRP A 205 72.88 -64.18 -24.95
C TRP A 205 72.48 -62.71 -24.76
N LYS A 206 71.96 -62.04 -25.81
CA LYS A 206 71.40 -60.68 -25.71
C LYS A 206 70.25 -60.64 -24.71
N GLY A 207 69.38 -61.66 -24.72
CA GLY A 207 68.29 -61.84 -23.77
C GLY A 207 68.76 -61.96 -22.31
N CYS A 208 69.78 -62.77 -22.04
CA CYS A 208 70.37 -62.87 -20.70
C CYS A 208 70.99 -61.55 -20.22
N LYS A 209 71.71 -60.84 -21.09
CA LYS A 209 72.29 -59.54 -20.78
C LYS A 209 71.22 -58.51 -20.39
N GLN A 210 70.15 -58.41 -21.18
CA GLN A 210 69.03 -57.50 -20.90
C GLN A 210 68.30 -57.86 -19.60
N ARG A 211 68.08 -59.15 -19.33
CA ARG A 211 67.45 -59.61 -18.09
C ARG A 211 68.29 -59.24 -16.86
N LYS A 212 69.62 -59.40 -16.93
CA LYS A 212 70.53 -58.98 -15.83
C LYS A 212 70.51 -57.46 -15.64
N ALA A 213 70.54 -56.68 -16.72
CA ALA A 213 70.43 -55.23 -16.65
C ALA A 213 69.09 -54.78 -16.03
N TYR A 214 67.97 -55.42 -16.40
CA TYR A 214 66.65 -55.17 -15.82
C TYR A 214 66.61 -55.49 -14.33
N LEU A 215 67.14 -56.64 -13.92
CA LEU A 215 67.19 -57.04 -12.50
C LEU A 215 68.02 -56.04 -11.67
N ASN A 216 69.17 -55.60 -12.18
CA ASN A 216 69.98 -54.56 -11.54
C ASN A 216 69.22 -53.24 -11.42
N ARG A 217 68.51 -52.81 -12.47
CA ARG A 217 67.70 -51.59 -12.45
C ARG A 217 66.54 -51.71 -11.47
N ARG A 218 65.86 -52.85 -11.42
CA ARG A 218 64.79 -53.13 -10.46
C ARG A 218 65.31 -53.09 -9.03
N GLN A 219 66.46 -53.69 -8.76
CA GLN A 219 67.08 -53.64 -7.43
C GLN A 219 67.47 -52.21 -7.04
N MET A 220 68.00 -51.42 -7.97
CA MET A 220 68.30 -50.00 -7.74
C MET A 220 67.04 -49.21 -7.36
N LEU A 221 65.90 -49.47 -8.02
CA LEU A 221 64.63 -48.83 -7.67
C LEU A 221 64.10 -49.28 -6.30
N ILE A 222 64.17 -50.58 -6.00
CA ILE A 222 63.75 -51.14 -4.69
C ILE A 222 64.59 -50.56 -3.55
N ASN A 223 65.90 -50.41 -3.74
CA ASN A 223 66.80 -49.86 -2.73
C ASN A 223 66.56 -48.34 -2.49
N ASN A 224 65.85 -47.64 -3.39
CA ASN A 224 65.66 -46.18 -3.33
C ASN A 224 64.18 -45.76 -3.22
N VAL A 225 63.31 -46.63 -2.72
CA VAL A 225 61.85 -46.37 -2.61
C VAL A 225 61.56 -45.09 -1.83
N ASP A 226 62.22 -44.86 -0.69
CA ASP A 226 61.96 -43.67 0.15
C ASP A 226 62.27 -42.36 -0.58
N SER A 227 63.35 -42.32 -1.36
CA SER A 227 63.72 -41.16 -2.18
C SER A 227 62.71 -40.91 -3.30
N ILE A 228 62.21 -41.98 -3.94
CA ILE A 228 61.19 -41.89 -4.98
C ILE A 228 59.87 -41.36 -4.41
N VAL A 229 59.45 -41.87 -3.24
CA VAL A 229 58.23 -41.41 -2.55
C VAL A 229 58.35 -39.93 -2.16
N LYS A 230 59.52 -39.49 -1.69
CA LYS A 230 59.79 -38.07 -1.40
C LYS A 230 59.68 -37.19 -2.66
N ILE A 231 60.27 -37.60 -3.77
CA ILE A 231 60.16 -36.85 -5.04
C ILE A 231 58.71 -36.82 -5.53
N GLN A 232 58.00 -37.96 -5.47
CA GLN A 232 56.59 -38.03 -5.85
C GLN A 232 55.70 -37.15 -4.99
N SER A 233 55.95 -37.09 -3.68
CA SER A 233 55.18 -36.23 -2.77
C SER A 233 55.42 -34.74 -3.05
N TRP A 234 56.66 -34.35 -3.38
CA TRP A 234 56.96 -32.98 -3.83
C TRP A 234 56.23 -32.61 -5.12
N PHE A 235 56.24 -33.49 -6.12
CA PHE A 235 55.49 -33.25 -7.35
C PHE A 235 53.98 -33.17 -7.12
N ARG A 236 53.41 -34.09 -6.31
CA ARG A 236 51.98 -34.04 -5.93
C ARG A 236 51.65 -32.73 -5.20
N MET A 237 52.51 -32.27 -4.31
CA MET A 237 52.34 -31.00 -3.59
C MET A 237 52.38 -29.80 -4.54
N VAL A 238 53.33 -29.75 -5.48
CA VAL A 238 53.42 -28.68 -6.48
C VAL A 238 52.17 -28.63 -7.36
N VAL A 239 51.68 -29.78 -7.82
CA VAL A 239 50.44 -29.87 -8.62
C VAL A 239 49.23 -29.42 -7.81
N ALA A 240 49.07 -29.92 -6.58
CA ALA A 240 47.97 -29.53 -5.69
C ALA A 240 47.99 -28.03 -5.38
N ARG A 241 49.18 -27.48 -5.09
CA ARG A 241 49.38 -26.04 -4.83
C ARG A 241 49.05 -25.21 -6.05
N ARG A 242 49.47 -25.62 -7.25
CA ARG A 242 49.14 -24.94 -8.51
C ARG A 242 47.63 -24.91 -8.75
N ASN A 243 46.95 -26.03 -8.55
CA ASN A 243 45.50 -26.13 -8.71
C ASN A 243 44.75 -25.26 -7.69
N TYR A 244 45.18 -25.27 -6.42
CA TYR A 244 44.59 -24.41 -5.39
C TYR A 244 44.77 -22.92 -5.70
N LEU A 245 45.98 -22.50 -6.09
CA LEU A 245 46.26 -21.11 -6.45
C LEU A 245 45.47 -20.67 -7.68
N ALA A 246 45.36 -21.52 -8.70
CA ALA A 246 44.52 -21.24 -9.87
C ALA A 246 43.04 -21.05 -9.48
N ARG A 247 42.52 -21.89 -8.56
CA ARG A 247 41.14 -21.76 -8.07
C ARG A 247 40.94 -20.51 -7.21
N LEU A 248 41.92 -20.17 -6.37
CA LEU A 248 41.89 -18.95 -5.57
C LEU A 248 41.93 -17.70 -6.47
N GLN A 249 42.76 -17.72 -7.52
CA GLN A 249 42.84 -16.64 -8.50
C GLN A 249 41.51 -16.49 -9.25
N TYR A 250 40.89 -17.60 -9.69
CA TYR A 250 39.55 -17.59 -10.29
C TYR A 250 38.52 -16.89 -9.39
N PHE A 251 38.49 -17.17 -8.08
CA PHE A 251 37.57 -16.50 -7.16
C PHE A 251 37.91 -15.01 -6.93
N ARG A 252 39.19 -14.63 -7.00
CA ARG A 252 39.61 -13.23 -6.90
C ARG A 252 39.22 -12.43 -8.14
N ASP A 253 39.42 -13.00 -9.31
CA ASP A 253 39.08 -12.39 -10.60
C ASP A 253 37.56 -12.21 -10.75
N HIS A 254 36.77 -13.16 -10.23
CA HIS A 254 35.30 -13.15 -10.30
C HIS A 254 34.61 -12.64 -9.03
N LYS A 255 35.30 -11.81 -8.23
CA LYS A 255 34.77 -11.33 -6.93
C LYS A 255 33.44 -10.57 -7.11
N ASN A 256 33.30 -9.78 -8.17
CA ASN A 256 32.12 -8.97 -8.42
C ASN A 256 30.90 -9.84 -8.80
N GLU A 257 31.09 -10.86 -9.63
CA GLU A 257 30.06 -11.84 -9.99
C GLU A 257 29.61 -12.63 -8.76
N ILE A 258 30.55 -13.07 -7.92
CA ILE A 258 30.24 -13.78 -6.68
C ILE A 258 29.43 -12.89 -5.73
N VAL A 259 29.80 -11.62 -5.56
CA VAL A 259 29.03 -10.67 -4.73
C VAL A 259 27.63 -10.46 -5.29
N LYS A 260 27.46 -10.37 -6.62
CA LYS A 260 26.14 -10.28 -7.26
C LYS A 260 25.30 -11.55 -7.05
N ILE A 261 25.89 -12.74 -7.17
CA ILE A 261 25.19 -14.01 -6.92
C ILE A 261 24.81 -14.11 -5.43
N GLN A 262 25.73 -13.76 -4.53
CA GLN A 262 25.49 -13.73 -3.08
C GLN A 262 24.40 -12.72 -2.72
N SER A 263 24.39 -11.52 -3.32
CA SER A 263 23.34 -10.52 -3.06
C SER A 263 21.99 -10.98 -3.57
N LEU A 264 21.92 -11.62 -4.74
CA LEU A 264 20.69 -12.22 -5.28
C LEU A 264 20.16 -13.34 -4.38
N LEU A 265 21.04 -14.26 -3.93
CA LEU A 265 20.66 -15.34 -3.03
C LEU A 265 20.21 -14.81 -1.66
N ARG A 266 20.89 -13.80 -1.11
CA ARG A 266 20.48 -13.12 0.13
C ARG A 266 19.12 -12.44 -0.03
N ALA A 267 18.89 -11.76 -1.15
CA ALA A 267 17.62 -11.11 -1.45
C ALA A 267 16.48 -12.12 -1.64
N ASN A 268 16.74 -13.25 -2.32
CA ASN A 268 15.74 -14.30 -2.49
C ASN A 268 15.39 -14.96 -1.15
N LYS A 269 16.40 -15.28 -0.34
CA LYS A 269 16.18 -15.79 1.03
C LYS A 269 15.38 -14.81 1.89
N ALA A 270 15.67 -13.52 1.82
CA ALA A 270 14.92 -12.50 2.55
C ALA A 270 13.46 -12.38 2.07
N ARG A 271 13.20 -12.55 0.76
CA ARG A 271 11.83 -12.60 0.21
C ARG A 271 11.07 -13.83 0.68
N ASP A 272 11.72 -14.99 0.70
CA ASP A 272 11.10 -16.23 1.19
C ASP A 272 10.82 -16.15 2.70
N ASP A 273 11.74 -15.58 3.49
CA ASP A 273 11.53 -15.27 4.90
C ASP A 273 10.31 -14.33 5.07
N TYR A 274 10.18 -13.29 4.24
CA TYR A 274 9.04 -12.37 4.28
C TYR A 274 7.72 -13.04 3.88
N LYS A 275 7.71 -13.84 2.81
CA LYS A 275 6.53 -14.63 2.40
C LYS A 275 6.09 -15.58 3.51
N THR A 276 7.04 -16.19 4.19
CA THR A 276 6.77 -17.07 5.33
C THR A 276 6.15 -16.30 6.49
N LEU A 277 6.61 -15.08 6.78
CA LEU A 277 6.01 -14.22 7.81
C LEU A 277 4.58 -13.78 7.47
N VAL A 278 4.31 -13.42 6.21
CA VAL A 278 3.00 -12.89 5.80
C VAL A 278 1.97 -13.99 5.60
N GLY A 279 2.36 -15.09 4.94
CA GLY A 279 1.44 -16.14 4.48
C GLY A 279 1.32 -17.37 5.38
N SER A 280 2.22 -17.60 6.34
CA SER A 280 2.10 -18.71 7.28
C SER A 280 1.26 -18.32 8.50
N GLU A 281 0.36 -19.19 8.94
CA GLU A 281 -0.35 -19.05 10.23
C GLU A 281 0.61 -19.22 11.42
N ASN A 282 1.67 -20.02 11.25
CA ASN A 282 2.66 -20.33 12.28
C ASN A 282 4.08 -20.02 11.78
N PRO A 283 4.53 -18.75 11.76
CA PRO A 283 5.87 -18.42 11.31
C PRO A 283 6.95 -18.90 12.30
N PRO A 284 8.08 -19.45 11.83
CA PRO A 284 9.18 -19.88 12.70
C PRO A 284 9.81 -18.71 13.45
N LEU A 285 10.28 -18.95 14.68
CA LEU A 285 10.95 -17.95 15.52
C LEU A 285 12.17 -17.31 14.84
N THR A 286 12.90 -18.07 14.03
CA THR A 286 14.06 -17.59 13.26
C THR A 286 13.68 -16.54 12.21
N VAL A 287 12.47 -16.65 11.63
CA VAL A 287 11.90 -15.66 10.70
C VAL A 287 11.45 -14.44 11.49
N ILE A 288 10.67 -14.62 12.57
CA ILE A 288 10.20 -13.54 13.44
C ILE A 288 11.38 -12.68 13.89
N ARG A 289 12.45 -13.28 14.43
CA ARG A 289 13.66 -12.59 14.90
C ARG A 289 14.26 -11.65 13.86
N LYS A 290 14.34 -12.06 12.59
CA LYS A 290 14.89 -11.23 11.50
C LYS A 290 14.08 -9.95 11.30
N PHE A 291 12.78 -9.98 11.59
CA PHE A 291 11.85 -8.87 11.36
C PHE A 291 11.43 -8.13 12.64
N VAL A 292 11.92 -8.52 13.82
CA VAL A 292 11.63 -7.84 15.10
C VAL A 292 12.00 -6.36 15.08
N HIS A 293 13.07 -5.98 14.38
CA HIS A 293 13.47 -4.57 14.21
C HIS A 293 12.39 -3.70 13.55
N LEU A 294 11.43 -4.28 12.82
CA LEU A 294 10.33 -3.52 12.21
C LEU A 294 9.33 -3.00 13.24
N LEU A 295 9.30 -3.57 14.44
CA LEU A 295 8.51 -3.11 15.58
C LEU A 295 9.11 -1.86 16.25
N ASP A 296 10.39 -1.57 16.02
CA ASP A 296 11.02 -0.37 16.57
C ASP A 296 10.31 0.85 16.00
N GLN A 297 9.85 1.73 16.88
CA GLN A 297 9.28 3.01 16.52
C GLN A 297 10.43 3.94 16.12
N SER A 298 10.32 4.53 14.93
CA SER A 298 11.28 5.54 14.50
C SER A 298 10.94 6.89 15.12
N ASN A 299 11.93 7.78 15.25
CA ASN A 299 11.69 9.18 15.67
C ASN A 299 10.67 9.89 14.76
N LEU A 300 10.59 9.49 13.49
CA LEU A 300 9.57 9.98 12.57
C LEU A 300 8.17 9.48 12.96
N ASP A 301 8.02 8.20 13.30
CA ASP A 301 6.74 7.66 13.77
C ASP A 301 6.25 8.41 15.02
N PHE A 302 7.17 8.76 15.91
CA PHE A 302 6.90 9.51 17.12
C PHE A 302 6.46 10.96 16.85
N GLN A 303 7.16 11.67 15.95
CA GLN A 303 6.76 13.00 15.50
C GLN A 303 5.38 13.00 14.82
N GLU A 304 5.11 12.01 13.96
CA GLU A 304 3.80 11.84 13.31
C GLU A 304 2.69 11.59 14.35
N GLU A 305 2.98 10.87 15.43
CA GLU A 305 2.01 10.60 16.50
C GLU A 305 1.71 11.85 17.35
N LEU A 306 2.73 12.66 17.64
CA LEU A 306 2.55 13.96 18.28
C LEU A 306 1.78 14.94 17.41
N GLU A 307 2.06 14.97 16.11
CA GLU A 307 1.33 15.83 15.18
C GLU A 307 -0.13 15.41 15.09
N VAL A 308 -0.42 14.10 15.04
CA VAL A 308 -1.79 13.57 15.09
C VAL A 308 -2.49 13.99 16.38
N ALA A 309 -1.84 13.86 17.55
CA ALA A 309 -2.42 14.27 18.82
C ALA A 309 -2.74 15.78 18.84
N ARG A 310 -1.79 16.63 18.41
CA ARG A 310 -1.96 18.08 18.32
C ARG A 310 -3.09 18.48 17.36
N LEU A 311 -3.13 17.87 16.18
CA LEU A 311 -4.18 18.15 15.19
C LEU A 311 -5.55 17.69 15.66
N ARG A 312 -5.65 16.59 16.41
CA ARG A 312 -6.93 16.13 16.99
C ARG A 312 -7.49 17.17 17.97
N GLU A 313 -6.64 17.68 18.87
CA GLU A 313 -7.01 18.77 19.77
C GLU A 313 -7.51 20.00 19.01
N GLU A 314 -6.76 20.43 18.00
CA GLU A 314 -7.11 21.58 17.17
C GLU A 314 -8.43 21.37 16.40
N VAL A 315 -8.69 20.16 15.91
CA VAL A 315 -9.95 19.83 15.22
C VAL A 315 -11.14 19.86 16.18
N VAL A 316 -11.04 19.26 17.36
CA VAL A 316 -12.15 19.22 18.32
C VAL A 316 -12.50 20.64 18.81
N THR A 317 -11.48 21.42 19.15
CA THR A 317 -11.65 22.83 19.58
C THR A 317 -12.29 23.67 18.47
N LYS A 318 -11.85 23.53 17.22
CA LYS A 318 -12.44 24.23 16.06
C LYS A 318 -13.87 23.79 15.75
N ILE A 319 -14.21 22.50 15.86
CA ILE A 319 -15.59 22.01 15.69
C ILE A 319 -16.53 22.72 16.67
N ARG A 320 -16.15 22.78 17.95
CA ARG A 320 -16.94 23.42 18.99
C ARG A 320 -17.07 24.92 18.79
N ALA A 321 -15.96 25.60 18.51
CA ALA A 321 -15.95 27.03 18.23
C ALA A 321 -16.91 27.36 17.06
N ASN A 322 -16.86 26.57 15.98
CA ASN A 322 -17.75 26.73 14.84
C ASN A 322 -19.21 26.45 15.17
N GLN A 323 -19.53 25.40 15.92
CA GLN A 323 -20.91 25.12 16.35
C GLN A 323 -21.47 26.23 17.25
N GLN A 324 -20.65 26.82 18.10
CA GLN A 324 -21.06 27.94 18.94
C GLN A 324 -21.31 29.21 18.11
N LEU A 325 -20.42 29.51 17.16
CA LEU A 325 -20.60 30.62 16.21
C LEU A 325 -21.87 30.45 15.39
N GLU A 326 -22.15 29.25 14.90
CA GLU A 326 -23.36 28.93 14.15
C GLU A 326 -24.64 29.15 14.97
N LYS A 327 -24.66 28.71 16.24
CA LYS A 327 -25.79 28.97 17.15
C LYS A 327 -25.98 30.46 17.41
N ASP A 328 -24.88 31.20 17.63
CA ASP A 328 -24.91 32.64 17.86
C ASP A 328 -25.38 33.40 16.60
N LEU A 329 -24.96 32.97 15.42
CA LEU A 329 -25.40 33.53 14.13
C LEU A 329 -26.89 33.26 13.87
N ASN A 330 -27.36 32.03 14.06
CA ASN A 330 -28.78 31.69 13.93
C ASN A 330 -29.66 32.53 14.87
N LEU A 331 -29.21 32.76 16.10
CA LEU A 331 -29.92 33.66 17.03
C LEU A 331 -29.91 35.11 16.55
N MET A 332 -28.81 35.56 15.93
CA MET A 332 -28.75 36.89 15.31
C MET A 332 -29.72 37.01 14.14
N ASP A 333 -29.81 35.98 13.29
CA ASP A 333 -30.75 35.94 12.17
C ASP A 333 -32.21 35.97 12.61
N ILE A 334 -32.57 35.19 13.63
CA ILE A 334 -33.91 35.24 14.22
C ILE A 334 -34.20 36.65 14.75
N LYS A 335 -33.24 37.28 15.44
CA LYS A 335 -33.40 38.63 15.99
C LYS A 335 -33.51 39.70 14.91
N ILE A 336 -32.71 39.62 13.84
CA ILE A 336 -32.80 40.53 12.69
C ILE A 336 -34.14 40.32 11.96
N GLY A 337 -34.56 39.07 11.74
CA GLY A 337 -35.87 38.76 11.15
C GLY A 337 -37.05 39.27 11.99
N LEU A 338 -36.95 39.21 13.32
CA LEU A 338 -37.94 39.77 14.24
C LEU A 338 -37.90 41.30 14.28
N LEU A 339 -36.74 41.92 14.10
CA LEU A 339 -36.59 43.37 13.95
C LEU A 339 -37.23 43.86 12.64
N VAL A 340 -37.01 43.15 11.52
CA VAL A 340 -37.67 43.43 10.24
C VAL A 340 -39.20 43.27 10.35
N LYS A 341 -39.67 42.30 11.14
CA LYS A 341 -41.11 42.12 11.46
C LYS A 341 -41.61 43.06 12.57
N ASN A 342 -40.82 44.05 12.99
CA ASN A 342 -41.13 45.05 14.03
C ASN A 342 -41.54 44.48 15.40
N ARG A 343 -41.07 43.27 15.76
CA ARG A 343 -41.43 42.56 17.01
C ARG A 343 -40.40 42.69 18.14
N ILE A 344 -39.22 43.25 17.88
CA ILE A 344 -38.11 43.42 18.84
C ILE A 344 -37.45 44.81 18.66
N THR A 345 -36.85 45.34 19.73
CA THR A 345 -36.13 46.63 19.69
C THR A 345 -34.74 46.51 19.10
N LEU A 346 -34.22 47.57 18.47
CA LEU A 346 -32.87 47.58 17.91
C LEU A 346 -31.77 47.43 18.99
N GLU A 347 -32.06 47.80 20.23
CA GLU A 347 -31.15 47.63 21.37
C GLU A 347 -30.89 46.16 21.71
N ASP A 348 -31.89 45.29 21.57
CA ASP A 348 -31.77 43.84 21.79
C ASP A 348 -30.90 43.13 20.74
N VAL A 349 -30.85 43.70 19.52
CA VAL A 349 -29.98 43.25 18.43
C VAL A 349 -28.55 43.77 18.63
N ILE A 350 -28.38 45.01 19.09
CA ILE A 350 -27.08 45.62 19.40
C ILE A 350 -26.38 44.95 20.60
N SER A 351 -27.13 44.59 21.65
CA SER A 351 -26.57 43.88 22.81
C SER A 351 -26.06 42.49 22.46
N HIS A 352 -26.71 41.82 21.49
CA HIS A 352 -26.23 40.54 20.95
C HIS A 352 -24.99 40.74 20.08
N ARG A 353 -24.99 41.78 19.23
CA ARG A 353 -23.87 42.16 18.36
C ARG A 353 -22.59 42.43 19.13
N THR A 354 -22.65 43.17 20.24
CA THR A 354 -21.46 43.47 21.06
C THR A 354 -20.90 42.22 21.74
N LYS A 355 -21.75 41.26 22.13
CA LYS A 355 -21.31 39.94 22.63
C LYS A 355 -20.63 39.11 21.53
N LEU A 356 -21.16 39.13 20.33
CA LEU A 356 -20.66 38.36 19.18
C LEU A 356 -19.32 38.92 18.67
N ASN A 357 -19.16 40.24 18.61
CA ASN A 357 -17.88 40.88 18.24
C ASN A 357 -16.76 40.66 19.28
N LYS A 358 -17.08 40.49 20.57
CA LYS A 358 -16.08 40.11 21.58
C LYS A 358 -15.54 38.69 21.37
N LYS A 359 -16.33 37.79 20.78
CA LYS A 359 -15.94 36.40 20.49
C LYS A 359 -15.13 36.23 19.18
N LYS A 360 -15.06 37.29 18.37
CA LYS A 360 -14.42 37.32 17.04
C LYS A 360 -12.89 37.20 17.06
N GLY A 361 -12.28 37.32 18.25
CA GLY A 361 -10.83 37.22 18.45
C GLY A 361 -10.31 35.81 18.74
N GLY A 362 -11.16 34.78 18.72
CA GLY A 362 -10.73 33.40 18.99
C GLY A 362 -10.26 33.14 20.43
N GLU A 363 -10.40 34.09 21.36
CA GLU A 363 -10.10 33.90 22.78
C GLU A 363 -11.23 33.10 23.47
N MET A 364 -11.33 31.82 23.12
CA MET A 364 -11.67 30.83 24.14
C MET A 364 -10.33 30.57 24.85
N GLN A 365 -10.13 31.13 26.04
CA GLN A 365 -8.89 30.93 26.81
C GLN A 365 -8.74 29.44 27.13
N ILE A 366 -7.97 28.73 26.32
CA ILE A 366 -7.42 27.43 26.68
C ILE A 366 -6.27 27.74 27.63
N LEU A 367 -6.41 27.34 28.90
CA LEU A 367 -5.27 27.28 29.79
C LEU A 367 -4.40 26.11 29.30
N ASN A 368 -3.47 26.40 28.39
CA ASN A 368 -2.39 25.47 28.12
C ASN A 368 -1.64 25.25 29.43
N ASN A 369 -1.42 23.98 29.78
CA ASN A 369 -0.70 23.53 30.98
C ASN A 369 0.78 23.99 31.07
N THR A 370 1.19 24.97 30.25
CA THR A 370 2.56 25.48 30.13
C THR A 370 2.82 26.77 30.91
N ASP A 371 1.80 27.49 31.36
CA ASP A 371 2.00 28.61 32.30
C ASP A 371 1.80 28.15 33.75
N ASN A 372 2.86 28.34 34.54
CA ASN A 372 3.14 27.78 35.86
C ASN A 372 2.16 28.18 37.01
N GLN A 373 0.86 28.40 36.75
CA GLN A 373 -0.12 28.76 37.80
C GLN A 373 -1.49 28.06 37.75
N GLY A 374 -1.76 27.09 36.86
CA GLY A 374 -3.12 26.54 36.70
C GLY A 374 -3.50 25.26 37.47
N ILE A 375 -2.70 24.19 37.39
CA ILE A 375 -3.20 22.82 37.74
C ILE A 375 -2.19 21.99 38.56
N LYS A 376 -0.94 22.47 38.75
CA LYS A 376 0.07 21.78 39.58
C LYS A 376 -0.14 21.96 41.09
N SER A 377 -0.95 22.92 41.53
CA SER A 377 -1.30 23.20 42.93
C SER A 377 -2.60 22.52 43.41
N LEU A 378 -3.11 21.51 42.67
CA LEU A 378 -4.28 20.74 43.10
C LEU A 378 -3.96 19.88 44.33
N SER A 379 -4.84 19.91 45.33
CA SER A 379 -4.80 19.04 46.51
C SER A 379 -4.83 17.56 46.10
N LYS A 380 -4.22 16.68 46.91
CA LYS A 380 -4.18 15.21 46.66
C LYS A 380 -5.56 14.62 46.38
N GLU A 381 -6.58 15.17 47.03
CA GLU A 381 -7.98 14.78 46.88
C GLU A 381 -8.55 15.11 45.49
N ARG A 382 -8.26 16.30 44.95
CA ARG A 382 -8.75 16.73 43.62
C ARG A 382 -8.12 15.95 42.46
N ARG A 383 -6.84 15.56 42.58
CA ARG A 383 -6.21 14.66 41.59
C ARG A 383 -6.92 13.30 41.56
N LYS A 384 -7.22 12.76 42.74
CA LYS A 384 -7.99 11.51 42.87
C LYS A 384 -9.37 11.64 42.24
N THR A 385 -10.09 12.75 42.47
CA THR A 385 -11.40 12.99 41.84
C THR A 385 -11.31 13.05 40.32
N LEU A 386 -10.30 13.72 39.75
CA LEU A 386 -10.08 13.77 38.30
C LEU A 386 -9.73 12.41 37.71
N GLU A 387 -8.91 11.61 38.41
CA GLU A 387 -8.62 10.22 38.04
C GLU A 387 -9.89 9.36 38.05
N THR A 388 -10.77 9.53 39.03
CA THR A 388 -12.06 8.82 39.06
C THR A 388 -12.97 9.23 37.90
N TYR A 389 -13.02 10.52 37.52
CA TYR A 389 -13.73 10.95 36.32
C TYR A 389 -13.13 10.37 35.02
N GLN A 390 -11.81 10.25 34.93
CA GLN A 390 -11.14 9.59 33.81
C GLN A 390 -11.58 8.11 33.69
N GLN A 391 -11.68 7.41 34.82
CA GLN A 391 -12.17 6.03 34.87
C GLN A 391 -13.65 5.92 34.50
N LEU A 392 -14.48 6.85 35.00
CA LEU A 392 -15.90 6.91 34.68
C LEU A 392 -16.14 7.08 33.19
N PHE A 393 -15.50 8.08 32.56
CA PHE A 393 -15.70 8.32 31.13
C PHE A 393 -15.14 7.20 30.26
N TYR A 394 -14.04 6.56 30.67
CA TYR A 394 -13.55 5.34 30.01
C TYR A 394 -14.58 4.20 30.04
N LEU A 395 -15.20 3.97 31.20
CA LEU A 395 -16.25 2.97 31.37
C LEU A 395 -17.46 3.25 30.47
N LEU A 396 -17.91 4.51 30.42
CA LEU A 396 -19.03 4.91 29.57
C LEU A 396 -18.73 4.76 28.08
N GLN A 397 -17.49 5.01 27.65
CA GLN A 397 -17.10 4.82 26.24
C GLN A 397 -17.09 3.35 25.83
N THR A 398 -16.55 2.48 26.69
CA THR A 398 -16.30 1.07 26.38
C THR A 398 -17.54 0.19 26.53
N ASN A 399 -18.43 0.54 27.47
CA ASN A 399 -19.67 -0.16 27.74
C ASN A 399 -20.89 0.65 27.24
N PRO A 400 -21.36 0.40 26.00
CA PRO A 400 -22.43 1.19 25.39
C PRO A 400 -23.80 1.02 26.08
N SER A 401 -23.99 -0.04 26.86
CA SER A 401 -25.26 -0.34 27.56
C SER A 401 -25.69 0.80 28.48
N TYR A 402 -24.73 1.41 29.21
CA TYR A 402 -25.05 2.50 30.15
C TYR A 402 -25.61 3.73 29.43
N LEU A 403 -24.90 4.19 28.41
CA LEU A 403 -25.32 5.34 27.62
C LEU A 403 -26.57 5.06 26.79
N ALA A 404 -26.74 3.83 26.27
CA ALA A 404 -27.94 3.43 25.54
C ALA A 404 -29.21 3.52 26.43
N LYS A 405 -29.13 3.00 27.66
CA LYS A 405 -30.22 3.11 28.65
C LYS A 405 -30.48 4.56 29.04
N LEU A 406 -29.42 5.35 29.25
CA LEU A 406 -29.54 6.77 29.59
C LEU A 406 -30.24 7.56 28.46
N ILE A 407 -29.87 7.34 27.19
CA ILE A 407 -30.53 7.95 26.02
C ILE A 407 -32.03 7.67 26.02
N PHE A 408 -32.44 6.48 26.48
CA PHE A 408 -33.84 6.08 26.50
C PHE A 408 -34.67 6.78 27.58
N GLN A 409 -34.07 7.10 28.73
CA GLN A 409 -34.71 7.78 29.86
C GLN A 409 -34.87 9.30 29.62
N MET A 410 -34.20 9.86 28.61
CA MET A 410 -34.25 11.29 28.34
C MET A 410 -35.59 11.74 27.74
N PRO A 411 -36.18 12.84 28.25
CA PRO A 411 -37.37 13.43 27.66
C PRO A 411 -37.07 14.07 26.30
N GLN A 412 -38.01 13.94 25.36
CA GLN A 412 -37.87 14.35 23.95
C GLN A 412 -37.46 15.81 23.73
N ASN A 413 -37.78 16.72 24.67
CA ASN A 413 -37.46 18.16 24.56
C ASN A 413 -36.06 18.54 25.09
N LYS A 414 -35.45 17.73 25.96
CA LYS A 414 -34.07 17.94 26.47
C LYS A 414 -33.04 17.09 25.71
N SER A 415 -33.51 16.12 24.93
CA SER A 415 -32.71 15.14 24.19
C SER A 415 -31.66 15.77 23.27
N THR A 416 -31.96 16.81 22.51
CA THR A 416 -31.00 17.41 21.55
C THR A 416 -29.80 18.07 22.20
N LYS A 417 -30.00 18.83 23.29
CA LYS A 417 -28.89 19.45 24.02
C LYS A 417 -28.01 18.40 24.69
N PHE A 418 -28.61 17.38 25.32
CA PHE A 418 -27.86 16.27 25.92
C PHE A 418 -27.06 15.46 24.89
N MET A 419 -27.64 15.19 23.72
CA MET A 419 -27.00 14.43 22.65
C MET A 419 -25.73 15.12 22.13
N ASP A 420 -25.81 16.41 21.83
CA ASP A 420 -24.65 17.18 21.35
C ASP A 420 -23.62 17.44 22.45
N THR A 421 -24.07 17.77 23.67
CA THR A 421 -23.20 18.21 24.78
C THR A 421 -22.55 17.06 25.53
N VAL A 422 -23.20 15.90 25.66
CA VAL A 422 -22.68 14.78 26.46
C VAL A 422 -22.20 13.64 25.57
N ILE A 423 -23.05 13.08 24.70
CA ILE A 423 -22.67 11.89 23.91
C ILE A 423 -21.57 12.24 22.92
N PHE A 424 -21.75 13.26 22.07
CA PHE A 424 -20.72 13.58 21.07
C PHE A 424 -19.43 14.10 21.70
N THR A 425 -19.50 14.87 22.79
CA THR A 425 -18.31 15.26 23.54
C THR A 425 -17.57 14.05 24.14
N LEU A 426 -18.28 13.10 24.77
CA LEU A 426 -17.65 11.90 25.34
C LEU A 426 -16.91 11.07 24.29
N TYR A 427 -17.37 11.07 23.04
CA TYR A 427 -16.68 10.39 21.93
C TYR A 427 -15.86 11.36 21.05
N ASN A 428 -15.52 12.56 21.53
CA ASN A 428 -14.80 13.62 20.79
C ASN A 428 -15.27 13.81 19.32
N TYR A 429 -16.59 13.77 19.09
CA TYR A 429 -17.22 13.87 17.77
C TYR A 429 -16.71 12.82 16.77
N ALA A 430 -16.28 11.67 17.29
CA ALA A 430 -15.59 10.62 16.54
C ALA A 430 -14.41 11.18 15.74
N SER A 431 -13.52 11.91 16.38
CA SER A 431 -12.33 12.47 15.72
C SER A 431 -11.42 11.37 15.16
N ASN A 432 -11.36 10.23 15.85
CA ASN A 432 -10.51 9.09 15.51
C ASN A 432 -11.32 7.82 15.20
N GLN A 433 -10.63 6.83 14.67
CA GLN A 433 -11.20 5.54 14.28
C GLN A 433 -11.77 4.74 15.46
N ARG A 434 -11.14 4.85 16.63
CA ARG A 434 -11.56 4.19 17.87
C ARG A 434 -12.89 4.73 18.36
N GLU A 435 -13.00 6.04 18.51
CA GLU A 435 -14.21 6.75 18.93
C GLU A 435 -15.33 6.54 17.92
N GLU A 436 -15.03 6.53 16.62
CA GLU A 436 -16.02 6.19 15.59
C GLU A 436 -16.55 4.77 15.76
N TYR A 437 -15.66 3.79 16.00
CA TYR A 437 -16.06 2.42 16.28
C TYR A 437 -16.92 2.31 17.54
N LEU A 438 -16.50 2.91 18.66
CA LEU A 438 -17.24 2.85 19.92
C LEU A 438 -18.58 3.59 19.85
N LEU A 439 -18.64 4.73 19.17
CA LEU A 439 -19.88 5.48 18.94
C LEU A 439 -20.84 4.68 18.04
N LEU A 440 -20.33 3.99 17.02
CA LEU A 440 -21.15 3.09 16.21
C LEU A 440 -21.68 1.90 17.01
N LYS A 441 -20.89 1.37 17.93
CA LYS A 441 -21.34 0.33 18.86
C LYS A 441 -22.45 0.85 19.79
N LEU A 442 -22.31 2.09 20.28
CA LEU A 442 -23.38 2.75 21.04
C LEU A 442 -24.65 2.93 20.20
N PHE A 443 -24.54 3.43 18.97
CA PHE A 443 -25.71 3.58 18.09
C PHE A 443 -26.38 2.25 17.78
N LYS A 444 -25.61 1.17 17.56
CA LYS A 444 -26.15 -0.18 17.39
C LYS A 444 -26.96 -0.59 18.62
N THR A 445 -26.34 -0.60 19.80
CA THR A 445 -27.00 -1.05 21.03
C THR A 445 -28.21 -0.18 21.38
N ALA A 446 -28.12 1.13 21.22
CA ALA A 446 -29.24 2.03 21.47
C ALA A 446 -30.39 1.82 20.47
N LEU A 447 -30.08 1.55 19.20
CA LEU A 447 -31.10 1.32 18.17
C LEU A 447 -31.81 -0.03 18.36
N GLU A 448 -31.06 -1.08 18.67
CA GLU A 448 -31.61 -2.40 19.00
C GLU A 448 -32.57 -2.30 20.19
N GLU A 449 -32.18 -1.57 21.24
CA GLU A 449 -33.02 -1.33 22.42
C GLU A 449 -34.26 -0.47 22.10
N GLU A 450 -34.10 0.59 21.28
CA GLU A 450 -35.23 1.44 20.84
C GLU A 450 -36.26 0.63 20.03
N ILE A 451 -35.82 -0.21 19.10
CA ILE A 451 -36.70 -1.05 18.29
C ILE A 451 -37.39 -2.10 19.18
N LYS A 452 -36.64 -2.74 20.07
CA LYS A 452 -37.19 -3.77 20.97
C LYS A 452 -38.26 -3.21 21.90
N SER A 453 -38.05 -2.01 22.45
CA SER A 453 -38.84 -1.48 23.57
C SER A 453 -39.85 -0.38 23.21
N LYS A 454 -39.72 0.34 22.08
CA LYS A 454 -40.61 1.46 21.69
C LYS A 454 -41.40 1.26 20.39
N VAL A 455 -41.02 0.33 19.53
CA VAL A 455 -41.64 0.16 18.20
C VAL A 455 -42.65 -0.96 18.24
N ASP A 456 -43.95 -0.66 18.29
CA ASP A 456 -45.00 -1.68 18.35
C ASP A 456 -45.44 -2.14 16.95
N GLN A 457 -45.37 -1.23 15.98
CA GLN A 457 -45.64 -1.50 14.57
C GLN A 457 -44.48 -1.03 13.69
N VAL A 458 -44.31 -1.72 12.55
CA VAL A 458 -43.28 -1.42 11.54
C VAL A 458 -43.35 0.05 11.06
N GLN A 459 -44.55 0.63 11.02
CA GLN A 459 -44.78 2.01 10.55
C GLN A 459 -44.40 3.09 11.59
N ASP A 460 -44.27 2.76 12.89
CA ASP A 460 -44.00 3.72 13.95
C ASP A 460 -42.63 4.39 13.81
N ILE A 461 -41.68 3.73 13.16
CA ILE A 461 -40.36 4.30 12.85
C ILE A 461 -40.47 5.41 11.78
N VAL A 462 -41.43 5.28 10.87
CA VAL A 462 -41.67 6.23 9.78
C VAL A 462 -42.46 7.44 10.28
N THR A 463 -43.54 7.21 11.03
CA THR A 463 -44.43 8.25 11.55
C THR A 463 -43.89 8.91 12.82
N GLY A 464 -43.12 8.18 13.61
CA GLY A 464 -42.59 8.63 14.89
C GLY A 464 -41.34 9.51 14.81
N ASN A 465 -40.84 9.85 15.99
CA ASN A 465 -39.65 10.68 16.18
C ASN A 465 -38.55 9.91 16.95
N PRO A 466 -38.05 8.78 16.41
CA PRO A 466 -37.06 7.93 17.09
C PRO A 466 -35.81 8.74 17.45
N THR A 467 -35.41 8.65 18.72
CA THR A 467 -34.33 9.45 19.29
C THR A 467 -32.99 9.02 18.69
N VAL A 468 -32.75 7.71 18.59
CA VAL A 468 -31.46 7.16 18.11
C VAL A 468 -31.26 7.47 16.63
N ILE A 469 -32.31 7.34 15.82
CA ILE A 469 -32.27 7.70 14.40
C ILE A 469 -31.96 9.20 14.22
N LYS A 470 -32.56 10.09 15.03
CA LYS A 470 -32.24 11.51 15.01
C LYS A 470 -30.78 11.76 15.38
N MET A 471 -30.24 11.06 16.39
CA MET A 471 -28.82 11.14 16.77
C MET A 471 -27.90 10.75 15.63
N VAL A 472 -28.16 9.60 15.01
CA VAL A 472 -27.34 9.09 13.90
C VAL A 472 -27.36 10.06 12.72
N VAL A 473 -28.53 10.60 12.38
CA VAL A 473 -28.66 11.58 11.29
C VAL A 473 -27.97 12.90 11.65
N SER A 474 -28.12 13.39 12.88
CA SER A 474 -27.43 14.61 13.36
C SER A 474 -25.91 14.46 13.29
N PHE A 475 -25.38 13.35 13.79
CA PHE A 475 -23.95 13.04 13.76
C PHE A 475 -23.39 12.99 12.32
N ASN A 476 -24.08 12.28 11.42
CA ASN A 476 -23.67 12.19 10.01
C ASN A 476 -23.93 13.48 9.21
N ARG A 477 -24.60 14.48 9.78
CA ARG A 477 -24.75 15.83 9.22
C ARG A 477 -23.74 16.82 9.75
N GLY A 478 -23.04 16.50 10.85
CA GLY A 478 -21.96 17.31 11.37
C GLY A 478 -20.77 17.42 10.41
N ALA A 479 -19.72 18.14 10.82
CA ALA A 479 -18.57 18.50 9.99
C ALA A 479 -17.94 17.34 9.18
N ARG A 480 -17.95 16.11 9.71
CA ARG A 480 -17.42 14.92 9.02
C ARG A 480 -18.29 14.41 7.86
N GLY A 481 -19.61 14.44 7.98
CA GLY A 481 -20.53 13.87 6.98
C GLY A 481 -21.17 14.91 6.05
N GLN A 482 -21.09 16.19 6.42
CA GLN A 482 -21.51 17.32 5.57
C GLN A 482 -20.75 17.36 4.23
N ASN A 483 -19.45 17.03 4.23
CA ASN A 483 -18.65 16.99 3.00
C ASN A 483 -19.18 15.96 1.99
N THR A 484 -19.67 14.80 2.47
CA THR A 484 -20.28 13.78 1.62
C THR A 484 -21.55 14.28 0.95
N LEU A 485 -22.49 14.84 1.73
CA LEU A 485 -23.75 15.37 1.18
C LEU A 485 -23.48 16.51 0.20
N ARG A 486 -22.49 17.36 0.50
CA ARG A 486 -22.06 18.44 -0.39
C ARG A 486 -21.50 17.90 -1.70
N GLN A 487 -20.63 16.90 -1.67
CA GLN A 487 -20.10 16.28 -2.90
C GLN A 487 -21.19 15.63 -3.74
N LEU A 488 -22.20 15.04 -3.09
CA LEU A 488 -23.33 14.38 -3.75
C LEU A 488 -24.30 15.39 -4.36
N LEU A 489 -24.82 16.33 -3.56
CA LEU A 489 -25.94 17.19 -3.95
C LEU A 489 -25.51 18.54 -4.52
N ALA A 490 -24.34 19.08 -4.17
CA ALA A 490 -23.98 20.44 -4.59
C ALA A 490 -23.93 20.65 -6.11
N PRO A 491 -23.42 19.72 -6.94
CA PRO A 491 -23.38 19.93 -8.39
C PRO A 491 -24.78 20.07 -9.00
N VAL A 492 -25.70 19.17 -8.62
CA VAL A 492 -27.07 19.15 -9.14
C VAL A 492 -27.91 20.29 -8.56
N VAL A 493 -27.71 20.65 -7.29
CA VAL A 493 -28.41 21.78 -6.67
C VAL A 493 -27.96 23.10 -7.28
N LYS A 494 -26.66 23.30 -7.52
CA LYS A 494 -26.15 24.52 -8.18
C LYS A 494 -26.71 24.67 -9.58
N GLU A 495 -26.77 23.59 -10.36
CA GLU A 495 -27.38 23.62 -11.70
C GLU A 495 -28.85 24.07 -11.67
N ILE A 496 -29.64 23.58 -10.69
CA ILE A 496 -31.04 23.98 -10.49
C ILE A 496 -31.15 25.46 -10.08
N LEU A 497 -30.23 25.95 -9.26
CA LEU A 497 -30.22 27.34 -8.79
C LEU A 497 -29.79 28.33 -9.89
N ASP A 498 -28.86 27.94 -10.75
CA ASP A 498 -28.34 28.78 -11.82
C ASP A 498 -29.33 28.93 -12.99
N ASP A 499 -30.26 27.98 -13.17
CA ASP A 499 -31.32 28.05 -14.18
C ASP A 499 -32.42 29.05 -13.78
N LYS A 500 -32.25 30.30 -14.18
CA LYS A 500 -33.24 31.39 -13.98
C LYS A 500 -34.54 31.20 -14.76
N SER A 501 -34.57 30.31 -15.75
CA SER A 501 -35.76 30.05 -16.57
C SER A 501 -36.63 28.92 -16.03
N LEU A 502 -36.10 28.15 -15.07
CA LEU A 502 -36.78 27.03 -14.47
C LEU A 502 -37.86 27.51 -13.49
N ALA A 503 -39.12 27.37 -13.88
CA ALA A 503 -40.27 27.59 -13.02
C ALA A 503 -41.10 26.30 -12.95
N ILE A 504 -40.94 25.55 -11.86
CA ILE A 504 -41.71 24.33 -11.60
C ILE A 504 -42.91 24.69 -10.72
N ASN A 505 -44.09 24.78 -11.33
CA ASN A 505 -45.35 24.95 -10.62
C ASN A 505 -46.22 23.70 -10.76
N THR A 506 -46.48 23.04 -9.64
CA THR A 506 -47.26 21.81 -9.58
C THR A 506 -48.73 22.04 -9.20
N SER A 507 -49.12 23.28 -8.86
CA SER A 507 -50.49 23.66 -8.51
C SER A 507 -51.22 24.31 -9.70
N PRO A 508 -52.34 23.73 -10.19
CA PRO A 508 -53.11 24.30 -11.29
C PRO A 508 -53.64 25.71 -10.99
N VAL A 509 -54.00 25.99 -9.74
CA VAL A 509 -54.53 27.29 -9.30
C VAL A 509 -53.42 28.35 -9.32
N GLU A 510 -52.21 28.01 -8.90
CA GLU A 510 -51.07 28.94 -8.95
C GLU A 510 -50.63 29.22 -10.39
N VAL A 511 -50.62 28.20 -11.26
CA VAL A 511 -50.35 28.37 -12.70
C VAL A 511 -51.39 29.30 -13.34
N TYR A 512 -52.66 29.12 -12.99
CA TYR A 512 -53.74 29.99 -13.45
C TYR A 512 -53.57 31.43 -12.93
N LYS A 513 -53.31 31.63 -11.63
CA LYS A 513 -53.07 32.97 -11.05
C LYS A 513 -51.86 33.66 -11.68
N ALA A 514 -50.76 32.93 -11.90
CA ALA A 514 -49.58 33.45 -12.58
C ALA A 514 -49.86 33.84 -14.04
N TRP A 515 -50.68 33.04 -14.75
CA TRP A 515 -51.12 33.37 -16.11
C TRP A 515 -52.01 34.61 -16.16
N VAL A 516 -52.98 34.73 -15.26
CA VAL A 516 -53.84 35.92 -15.13
C VAL A 516 -53.01 37.16 -14.81
N ASN A 517 -52.08 37.08 -13.84
CA ASN A 517 -51.18 38.18 -13.50
C ASN A 517 -50.28 38.58 -14.68
N GLN A 518 -49.80 37.61 -15.47
CA GLN A 518 -49.01 37.86 -16.67
C GLN A 518 -49.83 38.58 -17.75
N LEU A 519 -51.09 38.17 -17.97
CA LEU A 519 -52.00 38.83 -18.89
C LEU A 519 -52.26 40.28 -18.45
N GLU A 520 -52.62 40.50 -17.19
CA GLU A 520 -52.91 41.84 -16.64
C GLU A 520 -51.69 42.78 -16.69
N THR A 521 -50.49 42.24 -16.47
CA THR A 521 -49.24 43.02 -16.55
C THR A 521 -48.93 43.41 -18.00
N GLN A 522 -49.23 42.56 -18.97
CA GLN A 522 -48.99 42.82 -20.40
C GLN A 522 -50.04 43.74 -21.02
N THR A 523 -51.31 43.59 -20.65
CA THR A 523 -52.42 44.37 -21.19
C THR A 523 -52.64 45.68 -20.43
N GLY A 524 -52.29 45.74 -19.14
CA GLY A 524 -52.58 46.88 -18.27
C GLY A 524 -54.07 47.04 -17.92
N GLU A 525 -54.89 46.03 -18.24
CA GLU A 525 -56.34 45.99 -17.98
C GLU A 525 -56.68 44.79 -17.09
N ALA A 526 -57.67 44.94 -16.21
CA ALA A 526 -58.16 43.86 -15.36
C ALA A 526 -58.70 42.71 -16.22
N SER A 527 -58.27 41.47 -15.95
CA SER A 527 -58.75 40.34 -16.73
C SER A 527 -60.25 40.10 -16.45
N LYS A 528 -60.98 39.59 -17.45
CA LYS A 528 -62.38 39.15 -17.26
C LYS A 528 -62.48 37.78 -16.57
N LEU A 529 -61.35 37.20 -16.19
CA LEU A 529 -61.25 35.88 -15.60
C LEU A 529 -61.41 35.97 -14.07
N PRO A 530 -62.07 35.00 -13.41
CA PRO A 530 -62.21 34.99 -11.95
C PRO A 530 -60.86 34.84 -11.26
N TYR A 531 -60.60 35.64 -10.22
CA TYR A 531 -59.31 35.63 -9.48
C TYR A 531 -59.15 34.42 -8.55
N ASP A 532 -60.24 33.90 -8.01
CA ASP A 532 -60.26 32.67 -7.22
C ASP A 532 -61.02 31.59 -7.99
N VAL A 533 -60.32 30.49 -8.26
CA VAL A 533 -60.81 29.33 -9.02
C VAL A 533 -60.52 28.05 -8.25
N THR A 534 -61.38 27.06 -8.40
CA THR A 534 -61.10 25.70 -7.92
C THR A 534 -60.10 25.01 -8.85
N THR A 535 -59.46 23.94 -8.39
CA THR A 535 -58.53 23.11 -9.17
C THR A 535 -59.18 22.59 -10.45
N GLU A 536 -60.41 22.10 -10.37
CA GLU A 536 -61.19 21.61 -11.51
C GLU A 536 -61.47 22.72 -12.54
N GLN A 537 -61.84 23.92 -12.08
CA GLN A 537 -62.09 25.08 -12.94
C GLN A 537 -60.81 25.56 -13.63
N ALA A 538 -59.68 25.61 -12.92
CA ALA A 538 -58.38 25.98 -13.49
C ALA A 538 -57.96 25.03 -14.62
N LEU A 539 -58.21 23.72 -14.47
CA LEU A 539 -57.90 22.69 -15.47
C LEU A 539 -58.83 22.69 -16.69
N THR A 540 -59.93 23.46 -16.70
CA THR A 540 -60.74 23.64 -17.91
C THR A 540 -60.03 24.45 -18.98
N TYR A 541 -59.09 25.32 -18.60
CA TYR A 541 -58.36 26.19 -19.51
C TYR A 541 -57.18 25.46 -20.19
N PRO A 542 -57.07 25.48 -21.53
CA PRO A 542 -56.02 24.76 -22.26
C PRO A 542 -54.60 25.33 -21.97
N GLU A 543 -54.45 26.64 -21.83
CA GLU A 543 -53.19 27.29 -21.50
C GLU A 543 -52.64 26.86 -20.12
N VAL A 544 -53.53 26.61 -19.15
CA VAL A 544 -53.14 26.11 -17.83
C VAL A 544 -52.67 24.66 -17.93
N LYS A 545 -53.38 23.81 -18.69
CA LYS A 545 -52.98 22.42 -18.97
C LYS A 545 -51.62 22.34 -19.66
N ASN A 546 -51.40 23.09 -20.73
CA ASN A 546 -50.14 23.09 -21.47
C ASN A 546 -48.96 23.56 -20.60
N LYS A 547 -49.15 24.64 -19.81
CA LYS A 547 -48.12 25.11 -18.88
C LYS A 547 -47.85 24.12 -17.75
N LEU A 548 -48.88 23.40 -17.28
CA LEU A 548 -48.75 22.38 -16.25
C LEU A 548 -48.01 21.13 -16.77
N GLU A 549 -48.35 20.65 -17.98
CA GLU A 549 -47.66 19.52 -18.63
C GLU A 549 -46.17 19.82 -18.85
N ALA A 550 -45.85 21.00 -19.39
CA ALA A 550 -44.46 21.45 -19.54
C ALA A 550 -43.73 21.55 -18.18
N SER A 551 -44.44 21.94 -17.12
CA SER A 551 -43.88 21.98 -15.76
C SER A 551 -43.63 20.57 -15.21
N ILE A 552 -44.50 19.60 -15.49
CA ILE A 552 -44.35 18.19 -15.10
C ILE A 552 -43.17 17.54 -15.82
N GLU A 553 -43.00 17.80 -17.13
CA GLU A 553 -41.86 17.29 -17.89
C GLU A 553 -40.53 17.87 -17.38
N ASN A 554 -40.49 19.17 -17.11
CA ASN A 554 -39.33 19.82 -16.48
C ASN A 554 -39.04 19.24 -15.10
N LEU A 555 -40.06 19.01 -14.27
CA LEU A 555 -39.92 18.39 -12.96
C LEU A 555 -39.32 16.98 -13.09
N ARG A 556 -39.84 16.14 -13.98
CA ARG A 556 -39.30 14.80 -14.24
C ARG A 556 -37.83 14.86 -14.64
N ARG A 557 -37.48 15.71 -15.60
CA ARG A 557 -36.10 15.89 -16.09
C ARG A 557 -35.14 16.31 -14.97
N VAL A 558 -35.55 17.24 -14.12
CA VAL A 558 -34.72 17.71 -13.00
C VAL A 558 -34.63 16.64 -11.90
N THR A 559 -35.74 15.98 -11.59
CA THR A 559 -35.77 14.86 -10.63
C THR A 559 -34.85 13.71 -11.06
N ASP A 560 -34.82 13.36 -12.35
CA ASP A 560 -33.92 12.34 -12.89
C ASP A 560 -32.44 12.69 -12.70
N LYS A 561 -32.05 13.96 -12.85
CA LYS A 561 -30.66 14.37 -12.60
C LYS A 561 -30.27 14.16 -11.15
N VAL A 562 -31.14 14.55 -10.22
CA VAL A 562 -30.91 14.39 -8.78
C VAL A 562 -30.90 12.91 -8.39
N LEU A 563 -31.83 12.12 -8.92
CA LEU A 563 -31.90 10.67 -8.70
C LEU A 563 -30.62 9.97 -9.16
N ASN A 564 -30.19 10.22 -10.40
CA ASN A 564 -28.98 9.61 -10.95
C ASN A 564 -27.74 9.94 -10.11
N SER A 565 -27.63 11.19 -9.64
CA SER A 565 -26.56 11.61 -8.73
C SER A 565 -26.58 10.86 -7.39
N ILE A 566 -27.77 10.60 -6.83
CA ILE A 566 -27.91 9.81 -5.60
C ILE A 566 -27.48 8.35 -5.84
N ILE A 567 -28.01 7.71 -6.90
CA ILE A 567 -27.75 6.29 -7.19
C ILE A 567 -26.28 6.03 -7.52
N SER A 568 -25.63 6.91 -8.29
CA SER A 568 -24.22 6.77 -8.67
C SER A 568 -23.24 6.98 -7.51
N SER A 569 -23.70 7.52 -6.39
CA SER A 569 -22.86 7.99 -5.29
C SER A 569 -22.89 7.08 -4.05
N LEU A 570 -23.29 5.81 -4.21
CA LEU A 570 -23.41 4.85 -3.10
C LEU A 570 -22.11 4.71 -2.28
N ASP A 571 -20.95 4.76 -2.93
CA ASP A 571 -19.64 4.62 -2.28
C ASP A 571 -19.23 5.83 -1.46
N LEU A 572 -19.83 7.00 -1.73
CA LEU A 572 -19.58 8.22 -0.97
C LEU A 572 -20.33 8.22 0.37
N LEU A 573 -21.42 7.44 0.50
CA LEU A 573 -22.20 7.37 1.73
C LEU A 573 -21.33 6.96 2.93
N PRO A 574 -21.47 7.64 4.10
CA PRO A 574 -20.67 7.30 5.27
C PRO A 574 -20.94 5.85 5.71
N TYR A 575 -19.85 5.11 5.97
CA TYR A 575 -19.94 3.74 6.46
C TYR A 575 -20.85 3.62 7.68
N GLY A 576 -20.73 4.54 8.64
CA GLY A 576 -21.56 4.55 9.85
C GLY A 576 -23.06 4.59 9.54
N LEU A 577 -23.49 5.40 8.57
CA LEU A 577 -24.90 5.50 8.16
C LEU A 577 -25.38 4.21 7.47
N ARG A 578 -24.56 3.64 6.58
CA ARG A 578 -24.84 2.36 5.91
C ARG A 578 -24.94 1.19 6.89
N TYR A 579 -24.03 1.15 7.87
CA TYR A 579 -24.04 0.15 8.93
C TYR A 579 -25.29 0.27 9.81
N ILE A 580 -25.68 1.50 10.21
CA ILE A 580 -26.93 1.69 10.96
C ILE A 580 -28.16 1.31 10.12
N ALA A 581 -28.16 1.56 8.81
CA ALA A 581 -29.23 1.07 7.93
C ALA A 581 -29.30 -0.48 7.90
N LYS A 582 -28.15 -1.16 7.92
CA LYS A 582 -28.07 -2.63 8.06
C LYS A 582 -28.64 -3.10 9.41
N VAL A 583 -28.22 -2.47 10.51
CA VAL A 583 -28.72 -2.78 11.86
C VAL A 583 -30.23 -2.55 11.92
N LEU A 584 -30.72 -1.40 11.45
CA LEU A 584 -32.15 -1.07 11.40
C LEU A 584 -32.96 -2.14 10.66
N LYS A 585 -32.51 -2.54 9.47
CA LYS A 585 -33.16 -3.61 8.68
C LYS A 585 -33.21 -4.92 9.46
N ASN A 586 -32.08 -5.33 10.05
CA ASN A 586 -31.96 -6.61 10.75
C ASN A 586 -32.78 -6.64 12.04
N SER A 587 -32.71 -5.59 12.86
CA SER A 587 -33.44 -5.51 14.13
C SER A 587 -34.96 -5.45 13.93
N ILE A 588 -35.46 -4.78 12.88
CA ILE A 588 -36.89 -4.80 12.55
C ILE A 588 -37.30 -6.19 12.06
N HIS A 589 -36.49 -6.84 11.22
CA HIS A 589 -36.79 -8.20 10.75
C HIS A 589 -36.78 -9.23 11.89
N GLU A 590 -35.89 -9.07 12.88
CA GLU A 590 -35.85 -9.91 14.08
C GLU A 590 -37.08 -9.72 14.96
N LYS A 591 -37.56 -8.47 15.11
CA LYS A 591 -38.78 -8.18 15.89
C LYS A 591 -40.07 -8.53 15.14
N PHE A 592 -40.10 -8.35 13.83
CA PHE A 592 -41.25 -8.61 12.96
C PHE A 592 -40.85 -9.54 11.79
N PRO A 593 -40.77 -10.86 12.02
CA PRO A 593 -40.37 -11.81 10.98
C PRO A 593 -41.31 -11.84 9.77
N ASP A 594 -42.58 -11.50 9.97
CA ASP A 594 -43.62 -11.47 8.94
C ASP A 594 -43.52 -10.25 8.01
N ALA A 595 -42.69 -9.26 8.33
CA ALA A 595 -42.52 -8.07 7.52
C ALA A 595 -41.81 -8.40 6.19
N THR A 596 -42.35 -7.89 5.09
CA THR A 596 -41.79 -8.16 3.75
C THR A 596 -40.47 -7.41 3.53
N GLU A 597 -39.58 -7.95 2.69
CA GLU A 597 -38.33 -7.24 2.34
C GLU A 597 -38.61 -5.83 1.77
N ASP A 598 -39.75 -5.66 1.07
CA ASP A 598 -40.17 -4.36 0.51
C ASP A 598 -40.51 -3.33 1.61
N GLU A 599 -41.25 -3.74 2.64
CA GLU A 599 -41.56 -2.87 3.80
C GLU A 599 -40.31 -2.48 4.58
N LEU A 600 -39.39 -3.43 4.78
CA LEU A 600 -38.11 -3.16 5.44
C LEU A 600 -37.26 -2.16 4.64
N LEU A 601 -37.20 -2.29 3.32
CA LEU A 601 -36.45 -1.38 2.45
C LEU A 601 -37.07 0.03 2.42
N LYS A 602 -38.40 0.17 2.51
CA LYS A 602 -39.05 1.48 2.65
C LYS A 602 -38.63 2.19 3.94
N ILE A 603 -38.46 1.47 5.06
CA ILE A 603 -37.98 2.05 6.33
C ILE A 603 -36.52 2.48 6.21
N VAL A 604 -35.68 1.66 5.56
CA VAL A 604 -34.30 2.04 5.25
C VAL A 604 -34.27 3.29 4.35
N GLY A 605 -35.15 3.36 3.35
CA GLY A 605 -35.32 4.53 2.49
C GLY A 605 -35.76 5.77 3.27
N ASN A 606 -36.60 5.60 4.29
CA ASN A 606 -36.96 6.69 5.19
C ASN A 606 -35.74 7.24 5.96
N LEU A 607 -34.84 6.39 6.44
CA LEU A 607 -33.59 6.83 7.08
C LEU A 607 -32.66 7.53 6.07
N LEU A 608 -32.33 6.86 4.98
CA LEU A 608 -31.28 7.29 4.04
C LEU A 608 -31.71 8.47 3.16
N TYR A 609 -32.94 8.44 2.63
CA TYR A 609 -33.45 9.50 1.78
C TYR A 609 -34.21 10.55 2.60
N TYR A 610 -35.34 10.20 3.21
CA TYR A 610 -36.24 11.19 3.81
C TYR A 610 -35.65 11.91 5.03
N ARG A 611 -34.97 11.19 5.94
CA ARG A 611 -34.40 11.80 7.14
C ARG A 611 -33.03 12.39 6.91
N TYR A 612 -32.18 11.80 6.05
CA TYR A 612 -30.81 12.26 5.83
C TYR A 612 -30.65 13.21 4.63
N MET A 613 -31.07 12.83 3.42
CA MET A 613 -30.87 13.63 2.20
C MET A 613 -31.94 14.69 1.93
N ASN A 614 -33.23 14.36 2.09
CA ASN A 614 -34.36 15.20 1.67
C ASN A 614 -34.31 16.63 2.28
N PRO A 615 -34.01 16.84 3.57
CA PRO A 615 -33.89 18.19 4.13
C PRO A 615 -32.75 19.00 3.51
N ALA A 616 -31.65 18.35 3.11
CA ALA A 616 -30.53 19.00 2.44
C ALA A 616 -30.85 19.42 0.99
N ILE A 617 -31.81 18.75 0.34
CA ILE A 617 -32.33 19.16 -0.98
C ILE A 617 -33.29 20.35 -0.84
N VAL A 618 -34.18 20.33 0.15
CA VAL A 618 -35.19 21.39 0.36
C VAL A 618 -34.58 22.70 0.84
N ALA A 619 -33.59 22.63 1.74
CA ALA A 619 -32.95 23.79 2.34
C ALA A 619 -31.42 23.69 2.20
N PRO A 620 -30.86 23.73 0.99
CA PRO A 620 -29.42 23.51 0.79
C PRO A 620 -28.56 24.60 1.45
N ASP A 621 -29.13 25.78 1.72
CA ASP A 621 -28.52 26.85 2.50
C ASP A 621 -28.38 26.49 4.00
N GLY A 622 -29.42 25.91 4.61
CA GLY A 622 -29.40 25.53 6.02
C GLY A 622 -28.60 24.27 6.35
N PHE A 623 -28.13 23.54 5.33
CA PHE A 623 -27.31 22.33 5.47
C PHE A 623 -25.90 22.48 4.87
N ASP A 624 -25.47 23.71 4.56
CA ASP A 624 -24.22 24.09 3.86
C ASP A 624 -23.87 23.21 2.64
N ILE A 625 -24.87 22.88 1.83
CA ILE A 625 -24.64 22.20 0.54
C ILE A 625 -24.06 23.18 -0.49
N ILE A 626 -24.41 24.45 -0.37
CA ILE A 626 -23.99 25.52 -1.26
C ILE A 626 -23.39 26.67 -0.44
N ASP A 627 -22.30 27.24 -0.94
CA ASP A 627 -21.70 28.44 -0.33
C ASP A 627 -22.47 29.66 -0.86
N MET A 628 -23.38 30.20 -0.04
CA MET A 628 -24.05 31.45 -0.37
C MET A 628 -23.22 32.63 0.11
N THR A 629 -23.07 33.68 -0.70
CA THR A 629 -22.44 34.94 -0.27
C THR A 629 -23.18 35.49 0.95
N ALA A 630 -22.47 36.10 1.91
CA ALA A 630 -23.06 36.62 3.14
C ALA A 630 -24.30 37.51 2.85
N GLY A 631 -25.47 37.09 3.35
CA GLY A 631 -26.77 37.75 3.12
C GLY A 631 -27.57 37.29 1.89
N GLY A 632 -27.05 36.36 1.08
CA GLY A 632 -27.77 35.75 -0.04
C GLY A 632 -28.79 34.72 0.45
N GLN A 633 -30.08 34.98 0.23
CA GLN A 633 -31.14 34.01 0.47
C GLN A 633 -31.53 33.32 -0.84
N ILE A 634 -31.85 32.03 -0.76
CA ILE A 634 -32.45 31.31 -1.89
C ILE A 634 -33.77 31.99 -2.23
N ASN A 635 -33.96 32.31 -3.52
CA ASN A 635 -35.21 32.88 -4.01
C ASN A 635 -36.38 31.93 -3.65
N PRO A 636 -37.50 32.42 -3.11
CA PRO A 636 -38.73 31.64 -2.93
C PRO A 636 -39.07 30.70 -4.10
N ASP A 637 -38.89 31.13 -5.35
CA ASP A 637 -39.12 30.28 -6.54
C ASP A 637 -38.13 29.11 -6.63
N GLN A 638 -36.84 29.37 -6.38
CA GLN A 638 -35.81 28.33 -6.35
C GLN A 638 -36.08 27.32 -5.22
N ARG A 639 -36.50 27.81 -4.04
CA ARG A 639 -36.89 26.95 -2.91
C ARG A 639 -38.13 26.11 -3.23
N ARG A 640 -39.11 26.66 -3.97
CA ARG A 640 -40.28 25.92 -4.46
C ARG A 640 -39.90 24.84 -5.47
N ASN A 641 -38.98 25.15 -6.40
CA ASN A 641 -38.47 24.17 -7.36
C ASN A 641 -37.81 22.98 -6.65
N LEU A 642 -36.88 23.25 -5.72
CA LEU A 642 -36.21 22.23 -4.92
C LEU A 642 -37.19 21.44 -4.03
N GLY A 643 -38.16 22.12 -3.41
CA GLY A 643 -39.22 21.48 -2.64
C GLY A 643 -40.09 20.53 -3.47
N SER A 644 -40.38 20.89 -4.73
CA SER A 644 -41.14 20.04 -5.66
C SER A 644 -40.35 18.80 -6.07
N VAL A 645 -39.06 18.95 -6.38
CA VAL A 645 -38.15 17.83 -6.69
C VAL A 645 -38.04 16.87 -5.49
N ALA A 646 -37.82 17.43 -4.29
CA ALA A 646 -37.74 16.67 -3.04
C ALA A 646 -39.04 15.89 -2.75
N LYS A 647 -40.21 16.49 -3.01
CA LYS A 647 -41.52 15.85 -2.87
C LYS A 647 -41.67 14.65 -3.81
N VAL A 648 -41.32 14.79 -5.09
CA VAL A 648 -41.40 13.66 -6.05
C VAL A 648 -40.49 12.51 -5.63
N LEU A 649 -39.24 12.81 -5.26
CA LEU A 649 -38.29 11.80 -4.79
C LEU A 649 -38.74 11.14 -3.48
N GLN A 650 -39.38 11.88 -2.57
CA GLN A 650 -39.97 11.32 -1.35
C GLN A 650 -41.10 10.33 -1.66
N HIS A 651 -41.99 10.69 -2.59
CA HIS A 651 -43.05 9.81 -3.06
C HIS A 651 -42.48 8.57 -3.75
N ALA A 652 -41.43 8.73 -4.57
CA ALA A 652 -40.74 7.62 -5.21
C ALA A 652 -40.06 6.69 -4.19
N ALA A 653 -39.33 7.23 -3.21
CA ALA A 653 -38.63 6.44 -2.19
C ALA A 653 -39.58 5.64 -1.26
N SER A 654 -40.82 6.11 -1.08
CA SER A 654 -41.85 5.45 -0.27
C SER A 654 -42.85 4.60 -1.08
N ASN A 655 -42.72 4.57 -2.41
CA ASN A 655 -43.70 4.01 -3.34
C ASN A 655 -45.13 4.52 -3.11
N LYS A 656 -45.27 5.84 -2.86
CA LYS A 656 -46.56 6.49 -2.63
C LYS A 656 -47.02 7.22 -3.88
N LEU A 657 -48.11 6.76 -4.49
CA LEU A 657 -48.70 7.38 -5.67
C LEU A 657 -49.36 8.73 -5.34
N PHE A 658 -49.49 9.60 -6.34
CA PHE A 658 -50.30 10.82 -6.23
C PHE A 658 -51.78 10.46 -6.39
N GLU A 659 -52.57 10.73 -5.35
CA GLU A 659 -54.01 10.46 -5.25
C GLU A 659 -54.74 11.65 -4.58
N GLY A 660 -56.06 11.76 -4.75
CA GLY A 660 -56.90 12.79 -4.12
C GLY A 660 -56.66 14.20 -4.69
N GLU A 661 -56.36 15.17 -3.83
CA GLU A 661 -56.16 16.59 -4.22
C GLU A 661 -55.00 16.84 -5.20
N ASN A 662 -54.13 15.85 -5.43
CA ASN A 662 -53.01 15.91 -6.39
C ASN A 662 -53.22 15.01 -7.63
N GLU A 663 -54.47 14.63 -7.95
CA GLU A 663 -54.79 13.73 -9.07
C GLU A 663 -54.29 14.25 -10.44
N HIS A 664 -54.13 15.57 -10.60
CA HIS A 664 -53.53 16.18 -11.78
C HIS A 664 -52.05 15.81 -12.01
N LEU A 665 -51.37 15.21 -11.02
CA LEU A 665 -50.01 14.66 -11.13
C LEU A 665 -50.00 13.15 -11.38
N SER A 666 -51.15 12.52 -11.60
CA SER A 666 -51.27 11.08 -11.86
C SER A 666 -50.46 10.60 -13.06
N SER A 667 -50.17 11.46 -14.05
CA SER A 667 -49.28 11.18 -15.17
C SER A 667 -47.84 10.82 -14.72
N MET A 668 -47.43 11.24 -13.52
CA MET A 668 -46.14 10.88 -12.93
C MET A 668 -46.15 9.54 -12.19
N ASN A 669 -47.30 8.91 -11.95
CA ASN A 669 -47.38 7.68 -11.14
C ASN A 669 -46.58 6.53 -11.75
N ASN A 670 -46.60 6.39 -13.08
CA ASN A 670 -45.77 5.39 -13.77
C ASN A 670 -44.27 5.64 -13.53
N TYR A 671 -43.85 6.90 -13.63
CA TYR A 671 -42.47 7.31 -13.35
C TYR A 671 -42.07 7.06 -11.89
N LEU A 672 -42.96 7.31 -10.93
CA LEU A 672 -42.71 7.02 -9.51
C LEU A 672 -42.48 5.53 -9.27
N SER A 673 -43.29 4.67 -9.89
CA SER A 673 -43.14 3.21 -9.76
C SER A 673 -41.83 2.69 -10.38
N GLU A 674 -41.41 3.23 -11.53
CA GLU A 674 -40.11 2.91 -12.14
C GLU A 674 -38.96 3.36 -11.23
N THR A 675 -39.02 4.61 -10.75
CA THR A 675 -38.00 5.20 -9.87
C THR A 675 -37.89 4.45 -8.54
N TYR A 676 -39.02 3.96 -8.00
CA TYR A 676 -39.01 3.15 -6.79
C TYR A 676 -38.19 1.86 -6.95
N GLN A 677 -38.21 1.22 -8.11
CA GLN A 677 -37.41 0.01 -8.34
C GLN A 677 -35.91 0.30 -8.28
N GLU A 678 -35.49 1.47 -8.79
CA GLU A 678 -34.11 1.93 -8.68
C GLU A 678 -33.71 2.22 -7.23
N PHE A 679 -34.55 2.95 -6.48
CA PHE A 679 -34.36 3.19 -5.05
C PHE A 679 -34.31 1.90 -4.24
N ARG A 680 -35.18 0.93 -4.55
CA ARG A 680 -35.22 -0.38 -3.89
C ARG A 680 -33.89 -1.11 -4.05
N LYS A 681 -33.32 -1.12 -5.26
CA LYS A 681 -31.98 -1.71 -5.52
C LYS A 681 -30.90 -0.94 -4.75
N TYR A 682 -30.95 0.39 -4.78
CA TYR A 682 -30.00 1.25 -4.08
C TYR A 682 -30.01 1.01 -2.56
N PHE A 683 -31.17 0.96 -1.92
CA PHE A 683 -31.29 0.72 -0.46
C PHE A 683 -30.80 -0.68 -0.08
N LYS A 684 -31.04 -1.69 -0.93
CA LYS A 684 -30.54 -3.05 -0.70
C LYS A 684 -29.01 -3.10 -0.68
N GLU A 685 -28.36 -2.47 -1.66
CA GLU A 685 -26.89 -2.39 -1.72
C GLU A 685 -26.31 -1.50 -0.60
N ALA A 686 -27.04 -0.46 -0.18
CA ALA A 686 -26.62 0.39 0.93
C ALA A 686 -26.44 -0.37 2.25
N CYS A 687 -27.30 -1.36 2.53
CA CYS A 687 -27.22 -2.23 3.70
C CYS A 687 -26.10 -3.29 3.62
N ASN A 688 -25.51 -3.55 2.45
CA ASN A 688 -24.48 -4.56 2.27
C ASN A 688 -23.11 -4.01 2.67
N VAL A 689 -22.78 -4.09 3.95
CA VAL A 689 -21.52 -3.61 4.53
C VAL A 689 -20.92 -4.61 5.53
N PRO A 690 -19.57 -4.68 5.63
CA PRO A 690 -18.88 -5.51 6.62
C PRO A 690 -19.22 -5.05 8.05
N GLU A 691 -18.93 -5.91 9.04
CA GLU A 691 -19.08 -5.54 10.46
C GLU A 691 -18.00 -4.52 10.89
N PRO A 692 -18.26 -3.68 11.92
CA PRO A 692 -17.33 -2.65 12.35
C PRO A 692 -15.96 -3.19 12.77
N GLU A 693 -15.90 -4.37 13.37
CA GLU A 693 -14.67 -5.04 13.79
C GLU A 693 -13.75 -5.31 12.59
N GLU A 694 -14.31 -5.82 11.49
CA GLU A 694 -13.58 -6.08 10.24
C GLU A 694 -13.23 -4.77 9.52
N LYS A 695 -14.16 -3.81 9.45
CA LYS A 695 -13.95 -2.53 8.76
C LYS A 695 -12.83 -1.72 9.40
N PHE A 696 -12.79 -1.68 10.72
CA PHE A 696 -11.83 -0.88 11.46
C PHE A 696 -10.57 -1.66 11.86
N ASN A 697 -10.50 -2.97 11.62
CA ASN A 697 -9.42 -3.84 12.11
C ASN A 697 -9.19 -3.65 13.62
N MET A 698 -10.29 -3.46 14.36
CA MET A 698 -10.27 -3.25 15.81
C MET A 698 -10.75 -4.55 16.45
N ASP A 699 -9.81 -5.29 17.03
CA ASP A 699 -10.15 -6.39 17.92
C ASP A 699 -10.58 -5.82 19.29
N LYS A 700 -11.24 -6.61 20.13
CA LYS A 700 -11.71 -6.22 21.49
C LYS A 700 -10.60 -5.65 22.42
N TYR A 701 -9.35 -5.62 21.98
CA TYR A 701 -8.15 -5.32 22.76
C TYR A 701 -7.20 -4.31 22.10
N THR A 702 -7.56 -3.74 20.94
CA THR A 702 -6.71 -2.74 20.26
C THR A 702 -6.43 -1.53 21.15
N ASP A 703 -7.37 -1.16 22.02
CA ASP A 703 -7.24 -0.08 23.02
C ASP A 703 -6.12 -0.32 24.05
N VAL A 704 -5.75 -1.57 24.31
CA VAL A 704 -4.68 -1.95 25.27
C VAL A 704 -3.30 -1.97 24.59
N VAL A 705 -3.28 -2.08 23.25
CA VAL A 705 -2.06 -2.16 22.43
C VAL A 705 -1.66 -0.78 21.88
N THR A 706 -2.60 0.17 21.79
CA THR A 706 -2.32 1.55 21.38
C THR A 706 -1.41 2.26 22.38
N VAL A 707 -0.32 2.86 21.88
CA VAL A 707 0.75 3.47 22.70
C VAL A 707 0.30 4.76 23.39
N SER A 708 -0.66 5.48 22.81
CA SER A 708 -1.26 6.68 23.38
C SER A 708 -2.55 6.37 24.16
N LYS A 709 -2.65 6.87 25.39
CA LYS A 709 -3.91 6.82 26.16
C LYS A 709 -5.01 7.63 25.45
N PRO A 710 -6.29 7.18 25.48
CA PRO A 710 -7.37 7.97 24.90
C PRO A 710 -7.55 9.26 25.71
N VAL A 711 -7.70 10.39 25.01
CA VAL A 711 -7.91 11.71 25.64
C VAL A 711 -9.30 12.19 25.30
N ILE A 712 -10.06 12.68 26.29
CA ILE A 712 -11.30 13.43 26.07
C ILE A 712 -11.04 14.90 26.35
N TYR A 713 -11.52 15.76 25.47
CA TYR A 713 -11.59 17.20 25.71
C TYR A 713 -13.00 17.52 26.19
N ILE A 714 -13.17 17.91 27.45
CA ILE A 714 -14.49 18.13 28.05
C ILE A 714 -14.47 19.39 28.92
N SER A 715 -15.55 20.16 28.88
CA SER A 715 -15.73 21.33 29.74
C SER A 715 -16.24 20.96 31.13
N ILE A 716 -16.04 21.84 32.09
CA ILE A 716 -16.53 21.63 33.47
C ILE A 716 -18.06 21.53 33.50
N GLU A 717 -18.77 22.35 32.71
CA GLU A 717 -20.23 22.27 32.57
C GLU A 717 -20.68 20.89 32.06
N GLU A 718 -19.95 20.30 31.11
CA GLU A 718 -20.23 18.97 30.55
C GLU A 718 -19.97 17.86 31.58
N ILE A 719 -18.87 17.93 32.36
CA ILE A 719 -18.59 16.96 33.43
C ILE A 719 -19.71 16.97 34.47
N ILE A 720 -20.08 18.16 34.96
CA ILE A 720 -21.14 18.34 35.96
C ILE A 720 -22.49 17.85 35.42
N SER A 721 -22.83 18.23 34.19
CA SER A 721 -24.08 17.81 33.56
C SER A 721 -24.14 16.29 33.38
N THR A 722 -23.03 15.67 32.96
CA THR A 722 -22.95 14.21 32.78
C THR A 722 -23.09 13.49 34.12
N HIS A 723 -22.37 13.94 35.15
CA HIS A 723 -22.46 13.36 36.50
C HIS A 723 -23.90 13.49 37.06
N SER A 724 -24.51 14.67 36.94
CA SER A 724 -25.88 14.91 37.39
C SER A 724 -26.89 13.97 36.72
N LEU A 725 -26.76 13.74 35.41
CA LEU A 725 -27.67 12.88 34.66
C LEU A 725 -27.48 11.39 34.97
N LEU A 726 -26.25 10.97 35.26
CA LEU A 726 -25.96 9.60 35.68
C LEU A 726 -26.56 9.30 37.06
N LEU A 727 -26.49 10.25 38.00
CA LEU A 727 -27.11 10.12 39.32
C LEU A 727 -28.64 10.17 39.25
N GLU A 728 -29.22 11.08 38.46
CA GLU A 728 -30.69 11.20 38.28
C GLU A 728 -31.32 9.89 37.79
N HIS A 729 -30.60 9.14 36.94
CA HIS A 729 -31.09 7.92 36.31
C HIS A 729 -30.32 6.65 36.72
N GLN A 730 -29.61 6.68 37.85
CA GLN A 730 -28.71 5.60 38.28
C GLN A 730 -29.42 4.24 38.36
N GLU A 731 -30.62 4.18 38.96
CA GLU A 731 -31.41 2.95 39.11
C GLU A 731 -31.81 2.32 37.76
N ALA A 732 -32.08 3.15 36.75
CA ALA A 732 -32.46 2.69 35.42
C ALA A 732 -31.27 2.23 34.58
N ILE A 733 -30.09 2.82 34.81
CA ILE A 733 -28.86 2.55 34.05
C ILE A 733 -28.15 1.30 34.59
N ALA A 734 -27.95 1.25 35.90
CA ALA A 734 -27.21 0.20 36.62
C ALA A 734 -28.02 -0.31 37.82
N GLY A 735 -29.05 -1.12 37.54
CA GLY A 735 -29.92 -1.71 38.57
C GLY A 735 -29.22 -2.71 39.51
N ASP A 736 -28.08 -3.26 39.11
CA ASP A 736 -27.27 -4.16 39.94
C ASP A 736 -26.35 -3.37 40.88
N LYS A 737 -26.51 -3.58 42.19
CA LYS A 737 -25.70 -2.88 43.22
C LYS A 737 -24.19 -3.20 43.17
N GLN A 738 -23.79 -4.26 42.46
CA GLN A 738 -22.39 -4.66 42.26
C GLN A 738 -21.79 -4.15 40.95
N ASP A 739 -22.54 -3.33 40.19
CA ASP A 739 -22.06 -2.76 38.93
C ASP A 739 -20.93 -1.74 39.17
N LEU A 740 -19.89 -1.76 38.32
CA LEU A 740 -18.73 -0.86 38.40
C LEU A 740 -19.11 0.62 38.32
N LEU A 741 -20.19 0.97 37.62
CA LEU A 741 -20.67 2.35 37.54
C LEU A 741 -21.11 2.86 38.92
N ASN A 742 -21.80 2.01 39.69
CA ASN A 742 -22.28 2.37 41.02
C ASN A 742 -21.10 2.58 42.00
N GLU A 743 -20.06 1.75 41.93
CA GLU A 743 -18.85 1.91 42.73
C GLU A 743 -18.11 3.22 42.40
N LEU A 744 -18.00 3.56 41.11
CA LEU A 744 -17.36 4.81 40.67
C LEU A 744 -18.16 6.04 41.10
N LEU A 745 -19.48 6.03 40.92
CA LEU A 745 -20.36 7.12 41.35
C LEU A 745 -20.34 7.31 42.88
N GLU A 746 -20.33 6.22 43.66
CA GLU A 746 -20.20 6.29 45.12
C GLU A 746 -18.85 6.90 45.54
N SER A 747 -17.77 6.57 44.85
CA SER A 747 -16.45 7.16 45.11
C SER A 747 -16.31 8.63 44.69
N LEU A 748 -17.16 9.09 43.77
CA LEU A 748 -17.24 10.48 43.29
C LEU A 748 -18.08 11.37 44.21
N GLY A 749 -19.04 10.80 44.93
CA GLY A 749 -19.89 11.52 45.88
C GLY A 749 -20.89 12.48 45.21
N GLU A 750 -21.20 13.60 45.87
CA GLU A 750 -22.14 14.59 45.35
C GLU A 750 -21.59 15.35 44.13
N VAL A 751 -22.50 15.85 43.28
CA VAL A 751 -22.12 16.62 42.09
C VAL A 751 -21.40 17.91 42.51
N PRO A 752 -20.15 18.15 42.04
CA PRO A 752 -19.40 19.34 42.41
C PRO A 752 -20.00 20.60 41.76
N SER A 753 -19.89 21.74 42.46
CA SER A 753 -20.20 23.06 41.89
C SER A 753 -19.01 23.57 41.09
N VAL A 754 -19.23 24.53 40.17
CA VAL A 754 -18.13 25.11 39.35
C VAL A 754 -17.03 25.73 40.24
N GLU A 755 -17.42 26.32 41.38
CA GLU A 755 -16.51 26.89 42.37
C GLU A 755 -15.76 25.81 43.16
N SER A 756 -16.42 24.71 43.55
CA SER A 756 -15.75 23.61 44.27
C SER A 756 -14.81 22.80 43.36
N PHE A 757 -15.11 22.73 42.06
CA PHE A 757 -14.29 22.04 41.07
C PHE A 757 -12.97 22.77 40.78
N LEU A 758 -13.01 24.11 40.63
CA LEU A 758 -11.83 24.95 40.38
C LEU A 758 -11.08 25.34 41.66
N GLY A 759 -11.78 25.36 42.81
CA GLY A 759 -11.26 25.67 44.14
C GLY A 759 -11.98 26.85 44.80
N GLU A 760 -12.32 26.72 46.08
CA GLU A 760 -12.91 27.80 46.88
C GLU A 760 -11.94 28.99 46.93
N GLY A 761 -12.29 30.08 46.23
CA GLY A 761 -11.47 31.29 46.07
C GLY A 761 -11.18 31.71 44.62
N ALA A 762 -11.64 30.96 43.61
CA ALA A 762 -11.45 31.31 42.19
C ALA A 762 -12.24 32.55 41.71
N VAL A 763 -13.26 32.99 42.46
CA VAL A 763 -14.10 34.16 42.13
C VAL A 763 -14.31 34.99 43.41
N ASP A 764 -14.12 36.31 43.32
CA ASP A 764 -14.38 37.22 44.44
C ASP A 764 -15.88 37.19 44.80
N PRO A 765 -16.27 36.88 46.06
CA PRO A 765 -17.66 36.88 46.50
C PRO A 765 -18.40 38.21 46.28
N ASN A 766 -17.68 39.32 46.14
CA ASN A 766 -18.23 40.68 45.99
C ASN A 766 -18.24 41.20 44.54
N ASP A 767 -17.92 40.39 43.51
CA ASP A 767 -17.93 40.84 42.12
C ASP A 767 -19.38 41.03 41.56
N PRO A 768 -19.77 42.25 41.12
CA PRO A 768 -21.08 42.48 40.49
C PRO A 768 -21.30 41.72 39.17
N ASN A 769 -20.23 41.17 38.56
CA ASN A 769 -20.28 40.31 37.37
C ASN A 769 -20.07 38.82 37.67
N LYS A 770 -20.15 38.37 38.94
CA LYS A 770 -19.96 36.98 39.36
C LYS A 770 -20.65 35.95 38.45
N ALA A 771 -21.90 36.19 38.05
CA ALA A 771 -22.65 35.29 37.17
C ALA A 771 -22.05 35.17 35.75
N ASN A 772 -21.48 36.25 35.20
CA ASN A 772 -20.80 36.23 33.90
C ASN A 772 -19.42 35.57 34.02
N THR A 773 -18.68 35.85 35.08
CA THR A 773 -17.35 35.25 35.35
C THR A 773 -17.49 33.75 35.57
N LEU A 774 -18.48 33.29 36.35
CA LEU A 774 -18.74 31.87 36.58
C LEU A 774 -19.18 31.13 35.31
N ASN A 775 -19.95 31.79 34.43
CA ASN A 775 -20.37 31.24 33.12
C ASN A 775 -19.21 31.20 32.09
N GLN A 776 -18.17 32.01 32.29
CA GLN A 776 -16.93 31.89 31.52
C GLN A 776 -16.07 30.74 32.07
N LEU A 777 -15.96 30.63 33.40
CA LEU A 777 -15.22 29.55 34.07
C LEU A 777 -15.84 28.16 33.84
N SER A 778 -17.17 28.04 33.75
CA SER A 778 -17.85 26.77 33.47
C SER A 778 -17.57 26.23 32.06
N LYS A 779 -17.17 27.11 31.13
CA LYS A 779 -16.83 26.78 29.74
C LYS A 779 -15.35 26.48 29.53
N ILE A 780 -14.54 26.50 30.59
CA ILE A 780 -13.14 26.11 30.52
C ILE A 780 -13.06 24.63 30.13
N GLU A 781 -12.22 24.35 29.15
CA GLU A 781 -11.97 23.00 28.64
C GLU A 781 -10.80 22.35 29.38
N ILE A 782 -10.94 21.05 29.66
CA ILE A 782 -9.93 20.23 30.33
C ILE A 782 -9.67 19.00 29.46
N SER A 783 -8.40 18.65 29.32
CA SER A 783 -7.97 17.38 28.72
C SER A 783 -7.88 16.30 29.81
N LEU A 784 -8.61 15.20 29.61
CA LEU A 784 -8.63 14.06 30.51
C LEU A 784 -8.06 12.83 29.80
N TYR A 785 -6.97 12.28 30.34
CA TYR A 785 -6.39 11.02 29.89
C TYR A 785 -7.17 9.85 30.49
N LEU A 786 -8.00 9.22 29.69
CA LEU A 786 -8.83 8.10 30.14
C LEU A 786 -7.97 6.91 30.54
N THR A 787 -8.29 6.33 31.68
CA THR A 787 -7.58 5.17 32.22
C THR A 787 -8.60 4.13 32.67
N SER A 788 -8.32 2.85 32.43
CA SER A 788 -9.09 1.77 33.04
C SER A 788 -8.73 1.68 34.52
N LYS A 789 -9.72 1.43 35.39
CA LYS A 789 -9.49 1.17 36.82
C LYS A 789 -8.54 -0.01 37.05
N TYR A 790 -8.48 -0.97 36.11
CA TYR A 790 -7.61 -2.14 36.15
C TYR A 790 -6.21 -1.92 35.55
N ASP A 791 -5.86 -0.72 35.10
CA ASP A 791 -4.49 -0.41 34.66
C ASP A 791 -3.54 -0.03 35.81
N LEU A 792 -4.05 0.18 37.03
CA LEU A 792 -3.28 0.80 38.13
C LEU A 792 -3.51 0.19 39.53
N GLY A 793 -3.88 -1.08 39.61
CA GLY A 793 -3.94 -1.82 40.88
C GLY A 793 -2.86 -2.90 40.98
N ASP A 794 -1.77 -2.59 41.68
CA ASP A 794 -0.87 -3.61 42.23
C ASP A 794 -1.70 -4.49 43.19
N GLY A 795 -2.01 -5.73 42.79
CA GLY A 795 -2.67 -6.71 43.65
C GLY A 795 -4.01 -7.24 43.14
N GLU A 796 -4.02 -8.55 42.88
CA GLU A 796 -5.14 -9.48 43.07
C GLU A 796 -6.20 -9.75 41.98
N ALA A 797 -6.08 -9.19 40.77
CA ALA A 797 -6.65 -9.84 39.59
C ALA A 797 -5.75 -9.60 38.37
N ILE A 798 -4.79 -10.50 38.14
CA ILE A 798 -3.91 -10.43 36.96
C ILE A 798 -4.76 -10.75 35.74
N ASP A 799 -5.19 -9.71 35.02
CA ASP A 799 -5.74 -9.85 33.67
C ASP A 799 -4.71 -10.61 32.80
N GLY A 800 -5.10 -11.80 32.33
CA GLY A 800 -4.26 -12.66 31.50
C GLY A 800 -3.80 -11.94 30.22
N GLN A 801 -4.54 -10.95 29.74
CA GLN A 801 -4.22 -10.25 28.49
C GLN A 801 -3.22 -9.10 28.70
N SER A 802 -3.34 -8.31 29.78
CA SER A 802 -2.29 -7.35 30.20
C SER A 802 -0.96 -8.05 30.48
N LEU A 803 -1.01 -9.23 31.12
CA LEU A 803 0.16 -10.07 31.34
C LEU A 803 0.77 -10.55 30.00
N MET A 804 -0.07 -10.90 29.01
CA MET A 804 0.38 -11.29 27.67
C MET A 804 1.17 -10.15 26.99
N ILE A 805 0.68 -8.90 27.03
CA ILE A 805 1.35 -7.74 26.41
C ILE A 805 2.71 -7.48 27.05
N LYS A 806 2.77 -7.47 28.39
CA LYS A 806 4.04 -7.33 29.12
C LYS A 806 5.02 -8.45 28.75
N THR A 807 4.51 -9.67 28.61
CA THR A 807 5.33 -10.85 28.25
C THR A 807 5.84 -10.80 26.81
N LYS A 808 5.03 -10.37 25.84
CA LYS A 808 5.46 -10.16 24.45
C LYS A 808 6.64 -9.19 24.35
N LYS A 809 6.58 -8.04 25.03
CA LYS A 809 7.68 -7.05 25.05
C LYS A 809 8.97 -7.64 25.62
N LEU A 810 8.88 -8.36 26.74
CA LEU A 810 10.03 -9.04 27.33
C LEU A 810 10.62 -10.09 26.36
N ILE A 811 9.77 -10.87 25.68
CA ILE A 811 10.21 -11.85 24.67
C ILE A 811 10.95 -11.15 23.53
N ILE A 812 10.41 -10.05 23.00
CA ILE A 812 11.02 -9.25 21.93
C ILE A 812 12.45 -8.80 22.28
N ASP A 813 12.68 -8.38 23.52
CA ASP A 813 14.00 -7.98 24.00
C ASP A 813 15.00 -9.13 24.09
N VAL A 814 14.52 -10.31 24.52
CA VAL A 814 15.37 -11.51 24.64
C VAL A 814 15.72 -12.09 23.27
N ILE A 815 14.75 -12.23 22.37
CA ILE A 815 14.96 -12.86 21.04
C ILE A 815 15.85 -12.03 20.12
N ARG A 816 15.96 -10.70 20.35
CA ARG A 816 16.83 -9.82 19.57
C ARG A 816 18.31 -10.18 19.75
N ASN A 817 18.71 -10.44 20.99
CA ASN A 817 20.10 -10.62 21.36
C ASN A 817 20.49 -12.11 21.47
N GLN A 818 19.51 -13.00 21.65
CA GLN A 818 19.77 -14.43 21.81
C GLN A 818 19.16 -15.27 20.70
N PRO A 819 20.00 -15.98 19.91
CA PRO A 819 19.49 -16.84 18.87
C PRO A 819 19.03 -18.20 19.43
N GLY A 820 17.85 -18.65 19.01
CA GLY A 820 17.36 -20.02 19.23
C GLY A 820 16.26 -20.37 18.23
N ASN A 821 15.90 -21.65 18.17
CA ASN A 821 14.88 -22.15 17.24
C ASN A 821 13.49 -22.20 17.88
N SER A 822 13.42 -22.29 19.22
CA SER A 822 12.18 -22.28 19.99
C SER A 822 12.28 -21.39 21.24
N LEU A 823 11.15 -20.89 21.72
CA LEU A 823 11.12 -20.02 22.90
C LEU A 823 11.65 -20.71 24.18
N PRO A 824 11.30 -21.98 24.49
CA PRO A 824 11.84 -22.68 25.67
C PRO A 824 13.37 -22.82 25.63
N GLU A 825 13.94 -23.14 24.45
CA GLU A 825 15.39 -23.28 24.25
C GLU A 825 16.14 -21.97 24.56
N ILE A 826 15.59 -20.82 24.16
CA ILE A 826 16.16 -19.49 24.46
C ILE A 826 16.08 -19.17 25.95
N LEU A 827 14.98 -19.55 26.60
CA LEU A 827 14.77 -19.29 28.03
C LEU A 827 15.64 -20.19 28.93
N GLU A 828 16.02 -21.38 28.47
CA GLU A 828 16.88 -22.32 29.22
C GLU A 828 18.38 -22.11 28.98
N THR A 829 18.77 -21.59 27.80
CA THR A 829 20.18 -21.34 27.48
C THR A 829 20.69 -20.10 28.23
N PRO A 830 21.80 -20.14 28.98
CA PRO A 830 22.31 -18.96 29.69
C PRO A 830 22.82 -17.88 28.72
N ALA A 831 22.64 -16.61 29.09
CA ALA A 831 23.18 -15.48 28.31
C ALA A 831 24.72 -15.46 28.34
N THR A 832 25.36 -15.19 27.20
CA THR A 832 26.79 -14.87 27.17
C THR A 832 27.04 -13.41 27.54
N THR A 833 28.22 -13.09 28.07
CA THR A 833 28.62 -11.72 28.42
C THR A 833 28.55 -10.75 27.23
N GLN A 834 28.85 -11.24 26.02
CA GLN A 834 28.71 -10.43 24.80
C GLN A 834 27.24 -10.09 24.51
N GLN A 835 26.32 -11.05 24.66
CA GLN A 835 24.89 -10.80 24.44
C GLN A 835 24.27 -9.86 25.48
N GLU A 836 24.74 -9.90 26.73
CA GLU A 836 24.32 -8.94 27.76
C GLU A 836 24.83 -7.53 27.48
N THR A 837 26.07 -7.38 27.02
CA THR A 837 26.61 -6.06 26.66
C THR A 837 25.94 -5.47 25.42
N ASP A 838 25.61 -6.30 24.43
CA ASP A 838 24.85 -5.87 23.25
C ASP A 838 23.41 -5.47 23.63
N HIS A 839 22.76 -6.25 24.51
CA HIS A 839 21.45 -5.89 25.07
C HIS A 839 21.48 -4.57 25.86
N ALA A 840 22.48 -4.37 26.71
CA ALA A 840 22.64 -3.12 27.46
C ALA A 840 22.81 -1.91 26.53
N ARG A 841 23.56 -2.06 25.43
CA ARG A 841 23.74 -1.01 24.42
C ARG A 841 22.43 -0.68 23.69
N ASP A 842 21.64 -1.70 23.35
CA ASP A 842 20.32 -1.53 22.75
C ASP A 842 19.35 -0.81 23.71
N MET A 843 19.35 -1.16 24.99
CA MET A 843 18.50 -0.52 26.01
C MET A 843 18.88 0.95 26.23
N VAL A 844 20.18 1.28 26.27
CA VAL A 844 20.64 2.67 26.37
C VAL A 844 20.23 3.48 25.14
N SER A 845 20.37 2.90 23.94
CA SER A 845 19.97 3.58 22.69
C SER A 845 18.47 3.86 22.65
N ARG A 846 17.64 2.93 23.11
CA ARG A 846 16.19 3.16 23.25
C ARG A 846 15.86 4.17 24.35
N ALA A 847 16.53 4.11 25.50
CA ALA A 847 16.30 5.07 26.58
C ALA A 847 16.64 6.51 26.18
N ILE A 848 17.61 6.72 25.28
CA ILE A 848 17.94 8.04 24.72
C ILE A 848 16.85 8.52 23.74
N ILE A 849 16.26 7.61 22.96
CA ILE A 849 15.14 7.92 22.08
C ILE A 849 13.87 8.23 22.90
N ASP A 850 13.60 7.41 23.91
CA ASP A 850 12.45 7.56 24.82
C ASP A 850 12.58 8.81 25.72
N SER A 851 13.81 9.27 26.02
CA SER A 851 14.00 10.51 26.80
C SER A 851 13.73 11.78 25.99
N GLN A 852 13.75 11.69 24.65
CA GLN A 852 13.34 12.77 23.74
C GLN A 852 11.82 12.82 23.55
N ALA A 853 11.08 11.84 24.06
CA ALA A 853 9.62 11.83 24.04
C ALA A 853 9.04 12.72 25.17
N PRO A 854 8.06 13.62 24.90
CA PRO A 854 7.26 14.29 25.92
C PRO A 854 6.73 13.37 27.02
N GLU A 855 6.68 13.91 28.24
CA GLU A 855 6.24 13.23 29.49
C GLU A 855 4.90 12.48 29.34
N GLU A 856 3.99 12.99 28.52
CA GLU A 856 2.63 12.48 28.31
C GLU A 856 2.59 11.14 27.53
N MET A 857 3.68 10.79 26.84
CA MET A 857 3.84 9.55 26.08
C MET A 857 4.82 8.56 26.73
N LYS A 858 5.33 8.86 27.94
CA LYS A 858 6.24 7.97 28.64
C LYS A 858 5.52 6.71 29.11
N HIS A 859 6.12 5.56 28.86
CA HIS A 859 5.64 4.27 29.38
C HIS A 859 5.51 4.31 30.91
N SER A 860 4.55 3.57 31.47
CA SER A 860 4.34 3.46 32.92
C SER A 860 5.66 3.14 33.65
N GLN A 861 5.88 3.70 34.84
CA GLN A 861 7.13 3.52 35.62
C GLN A 861 7.57 2.05 35.72
N SER A 862 6.63 1.12 35.91
CA SER A 862 6.89 -0.33 35.95
C SER A 862 7.38 -0.93 34.62
N MET A 863 7.02 -0.35 33.48
CA MET A 863 7.51 -0.78 32.16
C MET A 863 8.93 -0.27 31.87
N VAL A 864 9.28 0.91 32.39
CA VAL A 864 10.63 1.46 32.29
C VAL A 864 11.60 0.65 33.17
N GLU A 865 11.16 0.26 34.37
CA GLU A 865 11.92 -0.65 35.24
C GLU A 865 12.12 -2.02 34.59
N ASP A 866 11.07 -2.60 34.00
CA ASP A 866 11.16 -3.88 33.29
C ASP A 866 12.05 -3.83 32.05
N ALA A 867 12.11 -2.69 31.36
CA ALA A 867 12.97 -2.49 30.21
C ALA A 867 14.47 -2.49 30.57
N GLN A 868 14.83 -2.02 31.77
CA GLN A 868 16.23 -1.95 32.22
C GLN A 868 16.77 -3.25 32.84
N LEU A 869 15.92 -4.27 33.02
CA LEU A 869 16.35 -5.55 33.58
C LEU A 869 17.38 -6.27 32.69
N PRO A 870 18.41 -6.93 33.29
CA PRO A 870 19.31 -7.83 32.58
C PRO A 870 18.55 -8.97 31.86
N LEU A 871 19.11 -9.48 30.77
CA LEU A 871 18.51 -10.56 29.96
C LEU A 871 18.07 -11.75 30.83
N GLU A 872 18.90 -12.17 31.79
CA GLU A 872 18.59 -13.33 32.63
C GLU A 872 17.42 -13.10 33.58
N GLN A 873 17.25 -11.87 34.07
CA GLN A 873 16.11 -11.49 34.89
C GLN A 873 14.83 -11.39 34.05
N LYS A 874 14.93 -10.87 32.81
CA LYS A 874 13.83 -10.86 31.84
C LYS A 874 13.34 -12.28 31.54
N LYS A 875 14.25 -13.23 31.32
CA LYS A 875 13.89 -14.66 31.10
C LYS A 875 13.13 -15.27 32.26
N ARG A 876 13.59 -15.05 33.50
CA ARG A 876 12.90 -15.56 34.70
C ARG A 876 11.50 -14.96 34.84
N LYS A 877 11.33 -13.68 34.50
CA LYS A 877 10.03 -13.02 34.50
C LYS A 877 9.11 -13.57 33.39
N ILE A 878 9.63 -13.78 32.18
CA ILE A 878 8.89 -14.44 31.08
C ILE A 878 8.43 -15.84 31.50
N GLN A 879 9.29 -16.66 32.10
CA GLN A 879 8.93 -18.00 32.55
C GLN A 879 7.82 -17.99 33.61
N ARG A 880 7.82 -17.03 34.53
CA ARG A 880 6.73 -16.86 35.51
C ARG A 880 5.43 -16.47 34.82
N ASN A 881 5.48 -15.48 33.92
CA ASN A 881 4.30 -15.01 33.22
C ASN A 881 3.70 -16.11 32.33
N LEU A 882 4.52 -16.88 31.60
CA LEU A 882 4.07 -17.98 30.75
C LEU A 882 3.32 -19.06 31.54
N ARG A 883 3.73 -19.35 32.78
CA ARG A 883 3.01 -20.28 33.67
C ARG A 883 1.62 -19.77 34.04
N THR A 884 1.50 -18.48 34.37
CA THR A 884 0.20 -17.85 34.68
C THR A 884 -0.69 -17.75 33.43
N LEU A 885 -0.09 -17.48 32.26
CA LEU A 885 -0.81 -17.45 30.97
C LEU A 885 -1.29 -18.84 30.54
N GLU A 886 -0.54 -19.89 30.90
CA GLU A 886 -0.94 -21.29 30.64
C GLU A 886 -2.10 -21.72 31.55
N GLN A 887 -2.09 -21.29 32.82
CA GLN A 887 -3.19 -21.53 33.76
C GLN A 887 -4.49 -20.84 33.35
N THR A 888 -4.40 -19.68 32.68
CA THR A 888 -5.54 -18.91 32.15
C THR A 888 -5.97 -19.35 30.74
N GLY A 889 -5.27 -20.32 30.13
CA GLY A 889 -5.61 -20.91 28.83
C GLY A 889 -5.21 -20.07 27.61
N HIS A 890 -4.40 -19.02 27.77
CA HIS A 890 -3.99 -18.14 26.67
C HIS A 890 -2.76 -18.65 25.89
N VAL A 891 -1.94 -19.52 26.48
CA VAL A 891 -0.76 -20.13 25.84
C VAL A 891 -0.64 -21.59 26.22
N SER A 892 -0.02 -22.41 25.37
CA SER A 892 0.24 -23.82 25.69
C SER A 892 1.73 -24.17 25.70
N SER A 893 2.20 -24.88 26.74
CA SER A 893 3.54 -25.48 26.72
C SER A 893 3.65 -26.60 25.67
N LYS A 894 2.54 -27.27 25.33
CA LYS A 894 2.50 -28.38 24.35
C LYS A 894 2.94 -27.97 22.94
N ASN A 895 2.68 -26.72 22.54
CA ASN A 895 3.11 -26.19 21.25
C ASN A 895 4.40 -25.35 21.34
N LYS A 896 5.15 -25.46 22.45
CA LYS A 896 6.35 -24.67 22.73
C LYS A 896 6.08 -23.15 22.73
N TYR A 897 4.89 -22.75 23.18
CA TYR A 897 4.41 -21.36 23.23
C TYR A 897 4.39 -20.69 21.84
N GLN A 898 3.97 -21.40 20.80
CA GLN A 898 3.84 -20.83 19.45
C GLN A 898 2.73 -19.78 19.38
N ASP A 899 1.71 -19.86 20.23
CA ASP A 899 0.57 -18.92 20.25
C ASP A 899 1.03 -17.47 20.46
N ILE A 900 1.90 -17.22 21.45
CA ILE A 900 2.44 -15.88 21.73
C ILE A 900 3.37 -15.39 20.59
N LEU A 901 4.04 -16.29 19.88
CA LEU A 901 4.87 -15.97 18.73
C LEU A 901 4.04 -15.59 17.51
N ASN A 902 2.91 -16.28 17.28
CA ASN A 902 1.96 -15.93 16.22
C ASN A 902 1.37 -14.54 16.45
N GLU A 903 1.07 -14.21 17.70
CA GLU A 903 0.62 -12.89 18.09
C GLU A 903 1.69 -11.81 17.86
N ILE A 904 2.97 -12.07 18.20
CA ILE A 904 4.08 -11.15 17.83
C ILE A 904 4.21 -11.03 16.30
N ALA A 905 4.01 -12.11 15.54
CA ALA A 905 4.04 -12.06 14.08
C ALA A 905 2.86 -11.26 13.50
N LYS A 906 1.67 -11.33 14.10
CA LYS A 906 0.54 -10.42 13.77
C LYS A 906 0.94 -8.97 14.03
N ASP A 907 1.55 -8.66 15.16
CA ASP A 907 2.01 -7.31 15.50
C ASP A 907 3.01 -6.79 14.43
N ILE A 908 3.99 -7.62 14.02
CA ILE A 908 4.95 -7.26 12.95
C ILE A 908 4.25 -7.01 11.61
N ARG A 909 3.28 -7.86 11.23
CA ARG A 909 2.52 -7.73 9.98
C ARG A 909 1.70 -6.42 9.96
N ASN A 910 1.06 -6.12 11.09
CA ASN A 910 0.15 -4.99 11.21
C ASN A 910 0.90 -3.67 11.40
N GLN A 911 2.15 -3.66 11.87
CA GLN A 911 2.92 -2.42 12.10
C GLN A 911 3.01 -1.51 10.86
N ARG A 912 3.22 -2.09 9.66
CA ARG A 912 3.24 -1.30 8.41
C ARG A 912 1.85 -0.75 8.07
N ILE A 913 0.79 -1.51 8.36
CA ILE A 913 -0.59 -1.09 8.15
C ILE A 913 -0.90 0.06 9.11
N HIS A 914 -0.52 -0.03 10.39
CA HIS A 914 -0.66 1.05 11.36
C HIS A 914 0.06 2.33 10.93
N ARG A 915 1.31 2.24 10.44
CA ARG A 915 2.03 3.40 9.86
C ARG A 915 1.27 4.02 8.68
N LYS A 916 0.74 3.19 7.77
CA LYS A 916 -0.05 3.67 6.62
C LYS A 916 -1.37 4.33 7.05
N LEU A 917 -2.07 3.73 8.02
CA LEU A 917 -3.32 4.25 8.57
C LEU A 917 -3.09 5.58 9.30
N ARG A 918 -2.02 5.69 10.10
CA ARG A 918 -1.61 6.93 10.79
C ARG A 918 -1.38 8.07 9.79
N LYS A 919 -0.66 7.81 8.71
CA LYS A 919 -0.46 8.81 7.64
C LYS A 919 -1.75 9.23 6.96
N ALA A 920 -2.65 8.28 6.71
CA ALA A 920 -3.97 8.58 6.14
C ALA A 920 -4.84 9.39 7.11
N GLU A 921 -4.80 9.08 8.41
CA GLU A 921 -5.49 9.83 9.46
C GLU A 921 -4.97 11.25 9.56
N LEU A 922 -3.64 11.44 9.58
CA LEU A 922 -2.99 12.75 9.60
C LEU A 922 -3.47 13.61 8.42
N ALA A 923 -3.45 13.06 7.21
CA ALA A 923 -3.95 13.77 6.01
C ALA A 923 -5.44 14.13 6.12
N LYS A 924 -6.27 13.23 6.66
CA LYS A 924 -7.70 13.46 6.88
C LYS A 924 -7.96 14.55 7.93
N LEU A 925 -7.22 14.55 9.03
CA LEU A 925 -7.32 15.58 10.07
C LEU A 925 -6.90 16.95 9.54
N GLN A 926 -5.81 17.04 8.78
CA GLN A 926 -5.38 18.28 8.11
C GLN A 926 -6.45 18.80 7.14
N GLN A 927 -7.07 17.93 6.35
CA GLN A 927 -8.16 18.31 5.45
C GLN A 927 -9.40 18.81 6.23
N THR A 928 -9.76 18.12 7.32
CA THR A 928 -10.89 18.49 8.17
C THR A 928 -10.64 19.84 8.84
N LEU A 929 -9.44 20.06 9.36
CA LEU A 929 -9.03 21.33 9.98
C LEU A 929 -9.09 22.49 8.96
N LYS A 930 -8.63 22.25 7.72
CA LYS A 930 -8.73 23.25 6.64
C LYS A 930 -10.20 23.62 6.38
N ALA A 931 -11.08 22.64 6.22
CA ALA A 931 -12.50 22.89 5.99
C ALA A 931 -13.17 23.61 7.19
N LEU A 932 -12.78 23.28 8.42
CA LEU A 932 -13.28 23.97 9.62
C LEU A 932 -12.80 25.42 9.68
N ASN A 933 -11.55 25.69 9.30
CA ASN A 933 -11.03 27.07 9.24
C ASN A 933 -11.70 27.89 8.13
N GLU A 934 -11.98 27.29 6.97
CA GLU A 934 -12.77 27.93 5.91
C GLU A 934 -14.19 28.27 6.39
N LYS A 935 -14.83 27.35 7.13
CA LYS A 935 -16.15 27.57 7.75
C LYS A 935 -16.12 28.66 8.82
N ALA A 936 -15.06 28.72 9.63
CA ALA A 936 -14.86 29.78 10.62
C ALA A 936 -14.74 31.16 9.94
N ALA A 937 -13.93 31.27 8.88
CA ALA A 937 -13.78 32.49 8.11
C ALA A 937 -15.11 32.94 7.47
N PHE A 938 -15.90 32.00 6.96
CA PHE A 938 -17.24 32.28 6.44
C PHE A 938 -18.17 32.84 7.51
N TYR A 939 -18.18 32.27 8.72
CA TYR A 939 -18.94 32.81 9.84
C TYR A 939 -18.48 34.20 10.24
N GLU A 940 -17.16 34.46 10.26
CA GLU A 940 -16.64 35.81 10.50
C GLU A 940 -17.12 36.83 9.46
N ASP A 941 -17.17 36.44 8.18
CA ASP A 941 -17.72 37.26 7.09
C ASP A 941 -19.23 37.51 7.25
N GLN A 942 -20.00 36.52 7.68
CA GLN A 942 -21.43 36.71 8.00
C GLN A 942 -21.62 37.68 9.18
N ILE A 943 -20.79 37.57 10.23
CA ILE A 943 -20.78 38.52 11.34
C ILE A 943 -20.48 39.93 10.82
N ASN A 944 -19.48 40.09 9.94
CA ASN A 944 -19.14 41.36 9.29
C ASN A 944 -20.32 41.94 8.48
N TYR A 945 -21.04 41.08 7.77
CA TYR A 945 -22.22 41.46 7.01
C TYR A 945 -23.35 41.95 7.92
N TYR A 946 -23.73 41.20 8.96
CA TYR A 946 -24.74 41.64 9.94
C TYR A 946 -24.32 42.92 10.67
N ASP A 947 -23.03 43.06 10.97
CA ASP A 947 -22.47 44.28 11.53
C ASP A 947 -22.67 45.49 10.62
N THR A 948 -22.44 45.31 9.33
CA THR A 948 -22.63 46.36 8.31
C THR A 948 -24.10 46.70 8.18
N TYR A 949 -24.96 45.69 8.08
CA TYR A 949 -26.41 45.86 8.01
C TYR A 949 -26.98 46.62 9.21
N ILE A 950 -26.61 46.23 10.44
CA ILE A 950 -27.07 46.91 11.67
C ILE A 950 -26.55 48.35 11.72
N LYS A 951 -25.30 48.61 11.31
CA LYS A 951 -24.76 49.99 11.20
C LYS A 951 -25.57 50.82 10.21
N THR A 952 -25.89 50.28 9.03
CA THR A 952 -26.73 50.95 8.03
C THR A 952 -28.14 51.23 8.55
N CYS A 953 -28.77 50.29 9.26
CA CYS A 953 -30.05 50.50 9.93
C CYS A 953 -29.98 51.62 10.98
N LEU A 954 -28.91 51.65 11.79
CA LEU A 954 -28.66 52.68 12.79
C LEU A 954 -28.46 54.06 12.16
N ASP A 955 -27.72 54.16 11.06
CA ASP A 955 -27.50 55.41 10.34
C ASP A 955 -28.80 55.93 9.71
N ASN A 956 -29.65 55.03 9.19
CA ASN A 956 -30.98 55.38 8.70
C ASN A 956 -31.92 55.86 9.82
N LEU A 957 -31.84 55.27 11.02
CA LEU A 957 -32.58 55.72 12.20
C LEU A 957 -32.07 57.07 12.75
N LYS A 958 -30.75 57.29 12.76
CA LYS A 958 -30.15 58.57 13.14
C LYS A 958 -30.54 59.69 12.16
N ARG A 959 -30.63 59.39 10.85
CA ARG A 959 -31.18 60.32 9.85
C ARG A 959 -32.67 60.65 10.10
N ARG A 960 -33.46 59.68 10.58
CA ARG A 960 -34.86 59.90 11.03
C ARG A 960 -34.96 60.81 12.27
N ASN A 961 -34.00 60.72 13.19
CA ASN A 961 -33.99 61.52 14.42
C ASN A 961 -33.38 62.92 14.23
N SER A 962 -32.41 63.08 13.32
CA SER A 962 -31.79 64.39 13.01
C SER A 962 -32.76 65.37 12.33
N ARG A 963 -33.80 64.88 11.62
CA ARG A 963 -34.90 65.72 11.13
C ARG A 963 -35.90 66.17 12.21
N ARG A 964 -35.81 65.65 13.44
CA ARG A 964 -36.70 66.03 14.57
C ARG A 964 -36.02 66.92 15.61
N SER A 965 -34.75 67.27 15.45
CA SER A 965 -34.04 68.15 16.40
C SER A 965 -33.23 69.25 15.70
N ILE A 966 -33.94 70.22 15.12
CA ILE A 966 -33.42 71.58 14.97
C ILE A 966 -34.48 72.51 15.57
N LYS A 967 -34.35 72.76 16.88
CA LYS A 967 -34.76 74.02 17.48
C LYS A 967 -33.47 74.77 17.75
N LEU A 968 -33.21 75.81 16.98
CA LEU A 968 -32.38 76.92 17.42
C LEU A 968 -33.02 78.22 16.93
N ASP A 969 -33.10 79.14 17.88
CA ASP A 969 -33.65 80.48 17.81
C ASP A 969 -33.13 81.29 16.60
N GLY A 970 -34.02 82.07 15.99
CA GLY A 970 -33.64 83.04 14.96
C GLY A 970 -34.77 83.35 13.97
N LYS A 971 -35.39 84.52 14.15
CA LYS A 971 -36.46 85.09 13.32
C LYS A 971 -36.19 84.94 11.81
N GLY A 972 -37.20 84.41 11.10
CA GLY A 972 -37.32 84.46 9.65
C GLY A 972 -38.38 83.47 9.19
N GLU A 973 -39.55 83.96 8.78
CA GLU A 973 -40.60 83.14 8.17
C GLU A 973 -40.05 82.32 6.99
N PRO A 974 -40.32 81.00 6.89
CA PRO A 974 -40.19 80.29 5.64
C PRO A 974 -41.55 80.22 4.95
N LYS A 975 -41.64 80.89 3.80
CA LYS A 975 -42.67 80.64 2.76
C LYS A 975 -42.75 79.13 2.48
N GLY A 976 -43.97 78.62 2.47
CA GLY A 976 -44.29 77.19 2.46
C GLY A 976 -43.66 76.37 1.33
N ALA A 977 -43.21 75.17 1.70
CA ALA A 977 -42.82 74.12 0.76
C ALA A 977 -44.03 73.72 -0.11
N LYS A 978 -43.84 73.74 -1.44
CA LYS A 978 -44.85 73.32 -2.43
C LYS A 978 -45.15 71.83 -2.26
N ARG A 979 -46.24 71.49 -1.57
CA ARG A 979 -46.84 70.15 -1.60
C ARG A 979 -47.24 69.80 -3.03
N SER A 980 -46.96 68.57 -3.46
CA SER A 980 -47.50 68.02 -4.71
C SER A 980 -49.03 68.09 -4.69
N LYS A 981 -49.66 68.45 -5.82
CA LYS A 981 -51.13 68.57 -5.87
C LYS A 981 -51.76 67.19 -5.61
N PRO A 982 -52.74 67.05 -4.69
CA PRO A 982 -53.45 65.80 -4.46
C PRO A 982 -54.10 65.31 -5.76
N VAL A 983 -53.87 64.04 -6.11
CA VAL A 983 -54.55 63.41 -7.24
C VAL A 983 -55.85 62.81 -6.72
N ARG A 984 -56.97 63.40 -7.11
CA ARG A 984 -58.31 63.01 -6.66
C ARG A 984 -58.97 62.08 -7.67
N TYR A 985 -59.42 60.91 -7.20
CA TYR A 985 -60.22 59.98 -7.97
C TYR A 985 -61.54 59.66 -7.25
N THR A 986 -62.64 59.62 -7.99
CA THR A 986 -63.89 59.03 -7.48
C THR A 986 -63.75 57.52 -7.44
N ALA A 987 -64.40 56.86 -6.48
CA ALA A 987 -64.40 55.39 -6.40
C ALA A 987 -65.01 54.78 -7.66
N ALA A 988 -66.03 55.40 -8.26
CA ALA A 988 -66.57 55.00 -9.56
C ALA A 988 -65.51 54.98 -10.69
N LYS A 989 -64.61 55.98 -10.73
CA LYS A 989 -63.56 56.08 -11.73
C LYS A 989 -62.38 55.13 -11.47
N LEU A 990 -62.10 54.81 -10.20
CA LEU A 990 -61.14 53.75 -9.86
C LEU A 990 -61.69 52.36 -10.16
N HIS A 991 -63.01 52.17 -10.03
CA HIS A 991 -63.70 50.93 -10.36
C HIS A 991 -63.76 50.71 -11.88
N GLU A 992 -64.08 51.74 -12.67
CA GLU A 992 -64.00 51.69 -14.15
C GLU A 992 -62.58 51.35 -14.65
N LYS A 993 -61.55 51.76 -13.91
CA LYS A 993 -60.14 51.46 -14.22
C LYS A 993 -59.66 50.10 -13.68
N GLY A 994 -60.52 49.34 -13.01
CA GLY A 994 -60.17 48.06 -12.40
C GLY A 994 -59.27 48.13 -11.16
N VAL A 995 -58.86 49.32 -10.71
CA VAL A 995 -58.01 49.51 -9.51
C VAL A 995 -58.81 49.27 -8.24
N LEU A 996 -60.09 49.63 -8.22
CA LEU A 996 -61.03 49.35 -7.13
C LEU A 996 -61.93 48.18 -7.52
N LEU A 997 -61.90 47.10 -6.75
CA LEU A 997 -62.72 45.89 -6.99
C LEU A 997 -64.04 45.94 -6.22
N GLY A 998 -64.06 46.57 -5.05
CA GLY A 998 -65.28 46.73 -4.26
C GLY A 998 -65.02 47.44 -2.93
N ILE A 999 -66.09 47.90 -2.28
CA ILE A 999 -66.03 48.42 -0.91
C ILE A 999 -67.05 47.63 -0.10
N ASP A 1000 -66.59 46.94 0.94
CA ASP A 1000 -67.43 46.21 1.88
C ASP A 1000 -68.44 47.22 2.50
N ASP A 1001 -69.71 46.83 2.60
CA ASP A 1001 -70.88 47.64 3.06
C ASP A 1001 -71.42 48.73 2.11
N LEU A 1002 -70.93 48.85 0.86
CA LEU A 1002 -71.42 49.85 -0.11
C LEU A 1002 -71.80 49.21 -1.46
N GLN A 1003 -72.97 49.55 -2.01
CA GLN A 1003 -73.39 49.13 -3.35
C GLN A 1003 -72.72 49.98 -4.46
N THR A 1004 -72.49 49.41 -5.65
CA THR A 1004 -71.77 50.05 -6.77
C THR A 1004 -72.34 51.42 -7.18
N ASN A 1005 -73.64 51.64 -6.99
CA ASN A 1005 -74.32 52.92 -7.26
C ASN A 1005 -73.84 54.06 -6.34
N GLN A 1006 -73.36 53.74 -5.13
CA GLN A 1006 -72.89 54.70 -4.13
C GLN A 1006 -71.39 55.06 -4.31
N PHE A 1007 -70.68 54.41 -5.23
CA PHE A 1007 -69.27 54.69 -5.51
C PHE A 1007 -69.02 56.10 -6.10
N LYS A 1008 -70.06 56.77 -6.61
CA LYS A 1008 -69.97 58.18 -7.02
C LYS A 1008 -69.75 59.13 -5.83
N ASN A 1009 -70.17 58.72 -4.63
CA ASN A 1009 -70.14 59.54 -3.41
C ASN A 1009 -68.85 59.37 -2.59
N VAL A 1010 -67.98 58.43 -2.99
CA VAL A 1010 -66.68 58.18 -2.37
C VAL A 1010 -65.59 58.78 -3.26
N THR A 1011 -64.69 59.58 -2.69
CA THR A 1011 -63.48 60.07 -3.36
C THR A 1011 -62.23 59.71 -2.59
N PHE A 1012 -61.19 59.27 -3.30
CA PHE A 1012 -59.86 59.01 -2.76
C PHE A 1012 -58.90 60.10 -3.22
N ASP A 1013 -58.26 60.77 -2.25
CA ASP A 1013 -57.20 61.75 -2.47
C ASP A 1013 -55.85 61.06 -2.22
N ILE A 1014 -55.04 60.91 -3.27
CA ILE A 1014 -53.69 60.32 -3.19
C ILE A 1014 -52.66 61.44 -3.24
N ILE A 1015 -51.83 61.53 -2.20
CA ILE A 1015 -50.81 62.58 -2.03
C ILE A 1015 -49.43 61.94 -1.92
N SER A 1016 -48.48 62.35 -2.77
CA SER A 1016 -47.08 61.96 -2.59
C SER A 1016 -46.51 62.66 -1.37
N THR A 1017 -45.93 61.90 -0.45
CA THR A 1017 -45.24 62.44 0.73
C THR A 1017 -43.83 62.92 0.39
N GLU A 1018 -43.12 63.51 1.36
CA GLU A 1018 -41.72 63.98 1.21
C GLU A 1018 -40.72 62.82 1.06
N ASP A 1019 -41.12 61.60 1.46
CA ASP A 1019 -40.32 60.39 1.31
C ASP A 1019 -40.63 59.70 -0.04
N VAL A 1020 -39.59 59.44 -0.83
CA VAL A 1020 -39.72 58.81 -2.16
C VAL A 1020 -40.32 57.42 -2.01
N GLY A 1021 -41.50 57.20 -2.60
CA GLY A 1021 -42.18 55.91 -2.59
C GLY A 1021 -43.33 55.79 -1.58
N ILE A 1022 -43.59 56.79 -0.74
CA ILE A 1022 -44.69 56.77 0.24
C ILE A 1022 -45.82 57.71 -0.18
N PHE A 1023 -47.04 57.19 -0.24
CA PHE A 1023 -48.26 57.88 -0.63
C PHE A 1023 -49.28 57.91 0.53
N ASP A 1024 -49.76 59.10 0.87
CA ASP A 1024 -50.90 59.27 1.77
C ASP A 1024 -52.19 59.14 0.96
N VAL A 1025 -53.00 58.11 1.23
CA VAL A 1025 -54.32 57.93 0.63
C VAL A 1025 -55.39 58.28 1.67
N ARG A 1026 -56.23 59.25 1.34
CA ARG A 1026 -57.34 59.70 2.19
C ARG A 1026 -58.66 59.37 1.51
N SER A 1027 -59.55 58.67 2.21
CA SER A 1027 -60.90 58.41 1.74
C SER A 1027 -61.85 59.50 2.23
N LYS A 1028 -62.76 59.96 1.36
CA LYS A 1028 -63.83 60.90 1.69
C LYS A 1028 -65.16 60.36 1.20
N PHE A 1029 -66.17 60.31 2.06
CA PHE A 1029 -67.55 59.96 1.70
C PHE A 1029 -68.44 61.18 1.88
N LEU A 1030 -69.15 61.59 0.84
CA LEU A 1030 -69.98 62.81 0.82
C LEU A 1030 -69.23 64.07 1.33
N GLY A 1031 -67.92 64.14 1.07
CA GLY A 1031 -67.06 65.27 1.46
C GLY A 1031 -66.46 65.18 2.87
N VAL A 1032 -66.90 64.23 3.71
CA VAL A 1032 -66.32 63.98 5.04
C VAL A 1032 -65.13 63.03 4.93
N GLU A 1033 -63.98 63.42 5.48
CA GLU A 1033 -62.76 62.59 5.54
C GLU A 1033 -62.98 61.45 6.54
N MET A 1034 -62.86 60.22 6.06
CA MET A 1034 -63.16 59.02 6.85
C MET A 1034 -61.88 58.47 7.48
N GLU A 1035 -61.00 57.92 6.64
CA GLU A 1035 -59.78 57.28 7.11
C GLU A 1035 -58.60 57.64 6.20
N LYS A 1036 -57.40 57.61 6.79
CA LYS A 1036 -56.12 57.87 6.12
C LYS A 1036 -55.23 56.65 6.25
N VAL A 1037 -54.69 56.17 5.13
CA VAL A 1037 -53.74 55.06 5.06
C VAL A 1037 -52.49 55.51 4.32
N GLN A 1038 -51.34 55.12 4.84
CA GLN A 1038 -50.05 55.28 4.15
C GLN A 1038 -49.77 54.05 3.32
N LEU A 1039 -49.53 54.25 2.04
CA LEU A 1039 -49.08 53.24 1.11
C LEU A 1039 -47.61 53.43 0.81
N ASN A 1040 -46.80 52.41 1.07
CA ASN A 1040 -45.43 52.35 0.58
C ASN A 1040 -45.40 51.54 -0.73
N ILE A 1041 -44.78 52.10 -1.77
CA ILE A 1041 -44.64 51.44 -3.07
C ILE A 1041 -43.80 50.16 -2.96
N GLN A 1042 -42.85 50.10 -2.02
CA GLN A 1042 -42.09 48.88 -1.75
C GLN A 1042 -42.97 47.77 -1.18
N ASP A 1043 -43.88 48.10 -0.27
CA ASP A 1043 -44.82 47.13 0.29
C ASP A 1043 -45.77 46.61 -0.79
N LEU A 1044 -46.22 47.47 -1.71
CA LEU A 1044 -47.05 47.07 -2.85
C LEU A 1044 -46.27 46.19 -3.84
N LEU A 1045 -45.02 46.52 -4.16
CA LEU A 1045 -44.14 45.70 -5.00
C LEU A 1045 -43.83 44.35 -4.34
N GLN A 1046 -43.72 44.32 -3.02
CA GLN A 1046 -43.58 43.09 -2.24
C GLN A 1046 -44.88 42.25 -2.31
N MET A 1047 -46.05 42.87 -2.15
CA MET A 1047 -47.33 42.16 -2.31
C MET A 1047 -47.53 41.62 -3.74
N GLN A 1048 -47.08 42.36 -4.76
CA GLN A 1048 -47.04 41.89 -6.14
C GLN A 1048 -46.09 40.69 -6.29
N TYR A 1049 -44.90 40.74 -5.68
CA TYR A 1049 -43.95 39.63 -5.67
C TYR A 1049 -44.49 38.39 -4.92
N GLU A 1050 -45.23 38.59 -3.83
CA GLU A 1050 -45.93 37.54 -3.07
C GLU A 1050 -47.18 37.01 -3.80
N GLY A 1051 -47.50 37.51 -5.01
CA GLY A 1051 -48.63 37.06 -5.82
C GLY A 1051 -50.00 37.53 -5.32
N VAL A 1052 -50.04 38.48 -4.40
CA VAL A 1052 -51.27 39.05 -3.85
C VAL A 1052 -51.85 40.04 -4.85
N ALA A 1053 -52.79 39.58 -5.68
CA ALA A 1053 -53.46 40.43 -6.67
C ALA A 1053 -54.42 41.46 -6.03
N VAL A 1054 -54.94 41.17 -4.82
CA VAL A 1054 -55.97 42.00 -4.15
C VAL A 1054 -55.55 42.35 -2.74
N MET A 1055 -55.52 43.64 -2.42
CA MET A 1055 -55.26 44.18 -1.09
C MET A 1055 -56.56 44.77 -0.51
N LYS A 1056 -56.76 44.62 0.80
CA LYS A 1056 -57.74 45.42 1.55
C LYS A 1056 -57.07 46.68 2.08
N MET A 1057 -57.61 47.83 1.69
CA MET A 1057 -57.27 49.15 2.19
C MET A 1057 -58.38 49.61 3.14
N PHE A 1058 -58.06 50.27 4.26
CA PHE A 1058 -59.06 50.72 5.26
C PHE A 1058 -59.90 49.57 5.86
N ASP A 1059 -59.41 48.33 5.83
CA ASP A 1059 -60.13 47.08 6.19
C ASP A 1059 -61.46 46.83 5.48
N LYS A 1060 -61.87 47.69 4.55
CA LYS A 1060 -63.17 47.68 3.86
C LYS A 1060 -63.07 47.85 2.35
N VAL A 1061 -61.98 48.41 1.82
CA VAL A 1061 -61.82 48.74 0.39
C VAL A 1061 -60.94 47.71 -0.29
N LYS A 1062 -61.46 46.92 -1.23
CA LYS A 1062 -60.69 45.93 -1.99
C LYS A 1062 -60.11 46.56 -3.25
N VAL A 1063 -58.78 46.57 -3.38
CA VAL A 1063 -58.05 47.16 -4.50
C VAL A 1063 -57.16 46.13 -5.21
N ASN A 1064 -57.06 46.23 -6.53
CA ASN A 1064 -56.11 45.43 -7.32
C ASN A 1064 -54.71 46.03 -7.19
N VAL A 1065 -53.77 45.26 -6.64
CA VAL A 1065 -52.40 45.69 -6.32
C VAL A 1065 -51.61 46.02 -7.59
N ASN A 1066 -51.71 45.19 -8.64
CA ASN A 1066 -50.99 45.37 -9.90
C ASN A 1066 -51.42 46.67 -10.61
N LEU A 1067 -52.74 46.89 -10.72
CA LEU A 1067 -53.29 48.08 -11.37
C LEU A 1067 -53.10 49.35 -10.52
N LEU A 1068 -53.06 49.21 -9.19
CA LEU A 1068 -52.71 50.32 -8.29
C LEU A 1068 -51.25 50.75 -8.48
N ILE A 1069 -50.31 49.79 -8.54
CA ILE A 1069 -48.89 50.07 -8.84
C ILE A 1069 -48.77 50.74 -10.21
N TYR A 1070 -49.44 50.21 -11.23
CA TYR A 1070 -49.46 50.82 -12.57
C TYR A 1070 -50.01 52.25 -12.55
N LEU A 1071 -51.10 52.50 -11.82
CA LEU A 1071 -51.69 53.84 -11.67
C LEU A 1071 -50.76 54.81 -10.94
N LEU A 1072 -50.07 54.36 -9.89
CA LEU A 1072 -49.10 55.17 -9.14
C LEU A 1072 -47.86 55.49 -10.00
N ASN A 1073 -47.32 54.50 -10.71
CA ASN A 1073 -46.19 54.66 -11.64
C ASN A 1073 -46.52 55.64 -12.77
N LYS A 1074 -47.67 55.47 -13.42
CA LYS A 1074 -48.13 56.33 -14.52
C LYS A 1074 -48.39 57.77 -14.10
N LYS A 1075 -48.79 58.01 -12.85
CA LYS A 1075 -49.20 59.36 -12.38
C LYS A 1075 -48.12 60.13 -11.64
N PHE A 1076 -47.27 59.46 -10.88
CA PHE A 1076 -46.27 60.10 -10.04
C PHE A 1076 -44.84 59.90 -10.53
N TYR A 1077 -44.57 58.85 -11.33
CA TYR A 1077 -43.23 58.53 -11.85
C TYR A 1077 -43.09 58.66 -13.37
N GLY A 1078 -44.19 58.92 -14.10
CA GLY A 1078 -44.16 59.26 -15.53
C GLY A 1078 -43.67 58.14 -16.46
N LYS A 1079 -43.66 56.89 -16.00
CA LYS A 1079 -43.38 55.70 -16.80
C LYS A 1079 -44.65 54.91 -17.06
#